data_AF-A0A6D2J5Y0-F1
#
_entry.id   AF-A0A6D2J5Y0-F1
#
_cell.length_a   1.000
_cell.length_b   1.000
_cell.length_c   1.000
_cell.angle_alpha   90.00
_cell.angle_beta   90.00
_cell.angle_gamma   90.00
#
_symmetry.space_group_name_H-M   'P 1'
#
loop_
_entity.id
_entity.type
_entity.pdbx_description
1 polymer ?
#
loop_
_entity_poly.entity_id
_entity_poly.type
_entity_poly.pdbx_seq_one_letter_code
_entity_poly.pdbx_strand_id
1 'polypeptide(L)'
;MAPSILDDPEGLQLFMKAKELVANGEFIKALELIEDLMLAHKEGEASWLLHAEQGDLFMKISETAEDPDLRTAYILAIVECCSQDVKLSRHRAQGLCDLGHRLGSVMFFKECLEVAKQGLSFADHTEYTNPLARLLSQNLEVGKREDLERLIGEAEFMIAESKTSPLTQSEAKVLDPKESPDPRENVVKTLKAYWMGLDAQSKRDFMKVSIEKLRFFIEGVHNREGVDALENVLAFARERKKWSVWACRTLCLMEFSTAEECKTHLEQEHAADFKPCSEKDIVERIGKKWAHKIPVGGWEPVDTVAAVEMIKNQLAHVKAFTSKSKKNGWSTEWPLAADEERLNLLQEIKLLLVSLCDRKLLSCSVRDWVMRFPAKHLGKFEVSRESLIDVHLLDSPQSICFLERLDLIQIRNLLKNIKCERRDGTDMVCRGVDSLLDRTRVKENIDFDTHYSLVLLDKRLLKRSNAPFDDEGKINLIDDPETHYAEAKVQGDDIISWLVDYDSVDKSISRPVREHNLGIWVALLRDVQYSCRALGTKYAKKRHVLDYEEALAEVEKLCTSEDERRRDLQEDQWKSYASLLCDKCEERVPGNSLSAKLFLCAVRDVLDGAWRLTFDFPDLEDCLNLIREGKCFSDNMVLMSIDFLKSMVTDKVLLIDSKILLIDNSRIRLLNNLTRLSVFDHRSYMLQLLKPFLLFEIVNMESKAKAEAAETMLLLNEEKSQAKKKTRSTKNEIVNMESKAKTDPTDAAEAMILINGAKKSQAQKKKKASSIKITSTSSSSPLCTTVKHEHSVKPEPEEGSMVPEDTQEEPKKVDRSEISSNADIQEEPNKVDQDMQNMPGEDSQSGHLEQAFEGAAARYNSALDMTLKALMNINVLKEDLQYNKQPFHDDLEEQVPYALQNLFSAVVSWEIKTEGVYSVILSDLLASLEEVIPMSSNAAEVLLTILESWHCWKNSERKSLVTRLFTVEEFEWMRCRKCRRRPNHPEQSSYGIVMPADSIRDLKCAFGDIKFVDILKLIRLELKMFCDIETGGCGTRNFVQHVMSRRPLIFTIVLKWENGETEKEISETTNALEWEIDISKLYEGLDPNTNYRLVSMVGYNEEVEEHVCIVYEKNRWVNLRRESLEGEVVGNWKSVVRFCGERKVRPEILLYEAARSIA
;
A
#
# COMPACT_ATOMS: atom_id res chain seq x y z
N MET A 1 11.53 40.54 9.13
CA MET A 1 10.64 40.55 7.96
C MET A 1 11.52 40.62 6.73
N ALA A 2 11.54 39.56 5.93
CA ALA A 2 12.10 39.62 4.58
C ALA A 2 11.24 40.56 3.71
N PRO A 3 11.82 41.26 2.71
CA PRO A 3 11.05 42.05 1.77
C PRO A 3 10.14 41.13 0.93
N SER A 4 8.90 41.57 0.69
CA SER A 4 7.99 40.89 -0.23
C SER A 4 8.50 41.00 -1.66
N ILE A 5 8.35 39.96 -2.47
CA ILE A 5 8.70 40.00 -3.90
C ILE A 5 7.91 41.08 -4.68
N LEU A 6 6.76 41.51 -4.16
CA LEU A 6 5.99 42.62 -4.74
C LEU A 6 6.62 44.00 -4.51
N ASP A 7 7.52 44.11 -3.53
CA ASP A 7 8.25 45.33 -3.17
C ASP A 7 9.70 45.32 -3.72
N ASP A 8 10.10 44.24 -4.41
CA ASP A 8 11.40 44.07 -5.05
C ASP A 8 11.26 44.12 -6.59
N PRO A 9 11.66 45.23 -7.25
CA PRO A 9 11.59 45.36 -8.70
C PRO A 9 12.49 44.37 -9.46
N GLU A 10 13.64 43.99 -8.89
CA GLU A 10 14.60 43.06 -9.52
C GLU A 10 14.08 41.63 -9.39
N GLY A 11 13.61 41.25 -8.19
CA GLY A 11 12.92 39.98 -7.93
C GLY A 11 11.69 39.79 -8.81
N LEU A 12 10.86 40.83 -8.98
CA LEU A 12 9.70 40.80 -9.87
C LEU A 12 10.09 40.66 -11.35
N GLN A 13 11.19 41.29 -11.79
CA GLN A 13 11.69 41.12 -13.15
C GLN A 13 12.17 39.69 -13.42
N LEU A 14 12.87 39.07 -12.46
CA LEU A 14 13.28 37.67 -12.53
C LEU A 14 12.08 36.71 -12.53
N PHE A 15 11.05 37.00 -11.75
CA PHE A 15 9.79 36.25 -11.74
C PHE A 15 9.09 36.26 -13.12
N MET A 16 9.01 37.43 -13.76
CA MET A 16 8.48 37.54 -15.13
C MET A 16 9.31 36.76 -16.15
N LYS A 17 10.64 36.82 -16.03
CA LYS A 17 11.56 36.03 -16.88
C LYS A 17 11.37 34.52 -16.68
N ALA A 18 11.10 34.07 -15.45
CA ALA A 18 10.76 32.66 -15.19
C ALA A 18 9.47 32.25 -15.92
N LYS A 19 8.42 33.09 -15.90
CA LYS A 19 7.18 32.84 -16.67
C LYS A 19 7.40 32.78 -18.18
N GLU A 20 8.28 33.63 -18.72
CA GLU A 20 8.67 33.59 -20.14
C GLU A 20 9.38 32.28 -20.49
N LEU A 21 10.34 31.84 -19.66
CA LEU A 21 11.02 30.55 -19.84
C LEU A 21 10.03 29.37 -19.77
N VAL A 22 9.02 29.41 -18.90
CA VAL A 22 7.94 28.42 -18.87
C VAL A 22 7.13 28.40 -20.17
N ALA A 23 6.81 29.57 -20.72
CA ALA A 23 6.10 29.66 -22.01
C ALA A 23 6.94 29.12 -23.19
N ASN A 24 8.26 29.25 -23.11
CA ASN A 24 9.21 28.72 -24.10
C ASN A 24 9.55 27.23 -23.90
N GLY A 25 9.04 26.59 -22.83
CA GLY A 25 9.32 25.18 -22.50
C GLY A 25 10.66 24.92 -21.78
N GLU A 26 11.37 25.96 -21.34
CA GLU A 26 12.66 25.85 -20.64
C GLU A 26 12.48 25.64 -19.12
N PHE A 27 11.72 24.61 -18.75
CA PHE A 27 11.24 24.39 -17.37
C PHE A 27 12.35 24.31 -16.30
N ILE A 28 13.51 23.72 -16.63
CA ILE A 28 14.62 23.58 -15.67
C ILE A 28 15.23 24.94 -15.30
N LYS A 29 15.42 25.84 -16.27
CA LYS A 29 15.94 27.20 -16.04
C LYS A 29 14.92 28.08 -15.32
N ALA A 30 13.64 27.91 -15.62
CA ALA A 30 12.57 28.56 -14.88
C ALA A 30 12.54 28.09 -13.41
N LEU A 31 12.68 26.80 -13.15
CA LEU A 31 12.76 26.23 -11.79
C LEU A 31 13.98 26.74 -11.03
N GLU A 32 15.13 26.91 -11.69
CA GLU A 32 16.33 27.51 -11.09
C GLU A 32 16.04 28.93 -10.58
N LEU A 33 15.46 29.80 -11.43
CA LEU A 33 15.11 31.17 -11.05
C LEU A 33 14.04 31.23 -9.93
N ILE A 34 13.09 30.30 -9.93
CA ILE A 34 12.07 30.23 -8.87
C ILE A 34 12.68 29.79 -7.54
N GLU A 35 13.58 28.80 -7.51
CA GLU A 35 14.33 28.45 -6.27
C GLU A 35 15.15 29.64 -5.75
N ASP A 36 15.77 30.42 -6.63
CA ASP A 36 16.57 31.60 -6.25
C ASP A 36 15.71 32.66 -5.55
N LEU A 37 14.55 32.97 -6.14
CA LEU A 37 13.56 33.88 -5.57
C LEU A 37 12.96 33.34 -4.26
N MET A 38 12.69 32.03 -4.18
CA MET A 38 12.18 31.40 -2.96
C MET A 38 13.19 31.49 -1.81
N LEU A 39 14.48 31.35 -2.09
CA LEU A 39 15.54 31.52 -1.08
C LEU A 39 15.65 32.96 -0.59
N ALA A 40 15.50 33.95 -1.48
CA ALA A 40 15.53 35.37 -1.15
C ALA A 40 14.29 35.86 -0.38
N HIS A 41 13.10 35.34 -0.70
CA HIS A 41 11.81 35.87 -0.20
C HIS A 41 11.01 34.88 0.67
N LYS A 42 11.65 33.87 1.30
CA LYS A 42 10.99 32.79 2.08
C LYS A 42 9.81 33.25 2.96
N GLU A 43 9.94 34.39 3.65
CA GLU A 43 9.00 34.91 4.64
C GLU A 43 8.11 36.08 4.16
N GLY A 44 8.14 36.42 2.86
CA GLY A 44 7.36 37.55 2.32
C GLY A 44 5.86 37.24 2.23
N GLU A 45 5.00 38.24 2.42
CA GLU A 45 3.52 38.12 2.33
C GLU A 45 3.04 37.51 0.99
N ALA A 46 3.82 37.72 -0.08
CA ALA A 46 3.54 37.20 -1.42
C ALA A 46 4.35 35.94 -1.80
N SER A 47 5.05 35.30 -0.86
CA SER A 47 5.84 34.07 -1.09
C SER A 47 5.00 32.95 -1.73
N TRP A 48 3.70 32.90 -1.42
CA TRP A 48 2.74 31.96 -2.01
C TRP A 48 2.67 32.01 -3.56
N LEU A 49 3.02 33.14 -4.20
CA LEU A 49 3.12 33.25 -5.66
C LEU A 49 4.28 32.42 -6.24
N LEU A 50 5.42 32.35 -5.52
CA LEU A 50 6.56 31.53 -5.92
C LEU A 50 6.24 30.04 -5.74
N HIS A 51 5.60 29.69 -4.63
CA HIS A 51 5.08 28.35 -4.39
C HIS A 51 4.04 27.91 -5.44
N ALA A 52 3.22 28.84 -5.97
CA ALA A 52 2.30 28.58 -7.08
C ALA A 52 3.05 28.23 -8.37
N GLU A 53 3.96 29.09 -8.84
CA GLU A 53 4.71 28.83 -10.07
C GLU A 53 5.59 27.59 -9.97
N GLN A 54 6.13 27.28 -8.78
CA GLN A 54 6.83 26.01 -8.55
C GLN A 54 5.90 24.79 -8.72
N GLY A 55 4.67 24.88 -8.21
CA GLY A 55 3.65 23.85 -8.43
C GLY A 55 3.34 23.66 -9.92
N ASP A 56 3.09 24.75 -10.65
CA ASP A 56 2.83 24.72 -12.10
C ASP A 56 4.01 24.17 -12.91
N LEU A 57 5.24 24.46 -12.49
CA LEU A 57 6.46 23.89 -13.06
C LEU A 57 6.51 22.38 -12.86
N PHE A 58 6.29 21.91 -11.63
CA PHE A 58 6.28 20.46 -11.35
C PHE A 58 5.12 19.75 -12.05
N MET A 59 3.95 20.37 -12.22
CA MET A 59 2.86 19.82 -13.04
C MET A 59 3.36 19.55 -14.47
N LYS A 60 3.92 20.56 -15.15
CA LYS A 60 4.43 20.46 -16.54
C LYS A 60 5.61 19.48 -16.68
N ILE A 61 6.50 19.42 -15.69
CA ILE A 61 7.58 18.42 -15.65
C ILE A 61 7.00 17.01 -15.46
N SER A 62 5.98 16.84 -14.60
CA SER A 62 5.29 15.56 -14.43
C SER A 62 4.51 15.14 -15.67
N GLU A 63 3.95 16.07 -16.45
CA GLU A 63 3.27 15.78 -17.71
C GLU A 63 4.23 15.21 -18.77
N THR A 64 5.46 15.72 -18.81
CA THR A 64 6.52 15.30 -19.75
C THR A 64 7.38 14.12 -19.26
N ALA A 65 7.24 13.68 -18.00
CA ALA A 65 7.98 12.54 -17.45
C ALA A 65 7.55 11.19 -18.05
N GLU A 66 8.48 10.52 -18.74
CA GLU A 66 8.29 9.16 -19.29
C GLU A 66 8.24 8.08 -18.19
N ASP A 67 9.04 8.24 -17.13
CA ASP A 67 9.14 7.28 -16.02
C ASP A 67 8.02 7.53 -14.98
N PRO A 68 7.11 6.56 -14.75
CA PRO A 68 5.98 6.73 -13.84
C PRO A 68 6.38 6.79 -12.36
N ASP A 69 7.54 6.22 -11.99
CA ASP A 69 8.06 6.26 -10.62
C ASP A 69 8.64 7.65 -10.34
N LEU A 70 9.39 8.26 -11.28
CA LEU A 70 9.82 9.66 -11.18
C LEU A 70 8.65 10.65 -11.19
N ARG A 71 7.58 10.34 -11.93
CA ARG A 71 6.34 11.14 -11.97
C ARG A 71 5.70 11.31 -10.60
N THR A 72 5.81 10.28 -9.75
CA THR A 72 5.29 10.31 -8.38
C THR A 72 6.04 11.33 -7.49
N ALA A 73 7.35 11.50 -7.70
CA ALA A 73 8.17 12.50 -6.98
C ALA A 73 7.72 13.93 -7.31
N TYR A 74 7.46 14.22 -8.59
CA TYR A 74 6.97 15.55 -8.99
C TYR A 74 5.60 15.87 -8.38
N ILE A 75 4.71 14.89 -8.25
CA ILE A 75 3.37 15.10 -7.67
C ILE A 75 3.42 15.25 -6.15
N LEU A 76 4.26 14.50 -5.44
CA LEU A 76 4.54 14.74 -4.02
C LEU A 76 5.13 16.14 -3.80
N ALA A 77 6.05 16.58 -4.66
CA ALA A 77 6.59 17.94 -4.62
C ALA A 77 5.51 19.02 -4.80
N ILE A 78 4.53 18.83 -5.69
CA ILE A 78 3.38 19.75 -5.85
C ILE A 78 2.58 19.87 -4.54
N VAL A 79 2.23 18.74 -3.93
CA VAL A 79 1.48 18.70 -2.66
C VAL A 79 2.22 19.46 -1.56
N GLU A 80 3.54 19.31 -1.50
CA GLU A 80 4.40 19.98 -0.53
C GLU A 80 4.58 21.49 -0.79
N CYS A 81 4.81 21.88 -2.05
CA CYS A 81 4.95 23.27 -2.46
C CYS A 81 3.69 24.06 -2.12
N CYS A 82 2.52 23.46 -2.36
CA CYS A 82 1.21 24.05 -2.10
C CYS A 82 0.70 23.81 -0.67
N SER A 83 1.53 23.31 0.26
CA SER A 83 1.09 22.96 1.62
C SER A 83 0.94 24.14 2.58
N GLN A 84 1.54 25.30 2.26
CA GLN A 84 1.78 26.39 3.22
C GLN A 84 0.72 27.50 3.23
N ASP A 85 0.00 27.72 2.12
CA ASP A 85 -1.02 28.77 1.99
C ASP A 85 -2.32 28.19 1.41
N VAL A 86 -3.44 28.47 2.08
CA VAL A 86 -4.80 28.03 1.70
C VAL A 86 -5.21 28.53 0.30
N LYS A 87 -4.62 29.62 -0.20
CA LYS A 87 -4.82 30.07 -1.59
C LYS A 87 -4.48 28.99 -2.62
N LEU A 88 -3.55 28.09 -2.28
CA LEU A 88 -3.03 27.01 -3.14
C LEU A 88 -3.77 25.67 -2.97
N SER A 89 -4.85 25.62 -2.18
CA SER A 89 -5.61 24.39 -1.93
C SER A 89 -6.06 23.66 -3.20
N ARG A 90 -6.32 24.35 -4.31
CA ARG A 90 -6.61 23.75 -5.62
C ARG A 90 -5.49 22.82 -6.10
N HIS A 91 -4.26 23.35 -6.19
CA HIS A 91 -3.10 22.59 -6.68
C HIS A 91 -2.73 21.46 -5.73
N ARG A 92 -2.82 21.71 -4.41
CA ARG A 92 -2.62 20.68 -3.40
C ARG A 92 -3.66 19.56 -3.49
N ALA A 93 -4.95 19.89 -3.60
CA ALA A 93 -6.02 18.91 -3.73
C ALA A 93 -5.89 18.08 -5.02
N GLN A 94 -5.56 18.71 -6.16
CA GLN A 94 -5.29 17.97 -7.41
C GLN A 94 -4.13 16.98 -7.23
N GLY A 95 -2.99 17.42 -6.69
CA GLY A 95 -1.84 16.54 -6.44
C GLY A 95 -2.16 15.40 -5.47
N LEU A 96 -2.98 15.66 -4.44
CA LEU A 96 -3.46 14.62 -3.53
C LEU A 96 -4.41 13.63 -4.22
N CYS A 97 -5.31 14.08 -5.10
CA CYS A 97 -6.17 13.20 -5.89
C CYS A 97 -5.34 12.31 -6.83
N ASP A 98 -4.38 12.90 -7.55
CA ASP A 98 -3.46 12.20 -8.45
C ASP A 98 -2.61 11.15 -7.71
N LEU A 99 -2.16 11.43 -6.49
CA LEU A 99 -1.50 10.45 -5.62
C LEU A 99 -2.44 9.36 -5.14
N GLY A 100 -3.69 9.70 -4.80
CA GLY A 100 -4.73 8.74 -4.43
C GLY A 100 -4.94 7.70 -5.53
N HIS A 101 -5.06 8.15 -6.78
CA HIS A 101 -5.18 7.30 -7.97
C HIS A 101 -3.92 6.46 -8.23
N ARG A 102 -2.74 7.08 -8.24
CA ARG A 102 -1.46 6.38 -8.53
C ARG A 102 -1.09 5.34 -7.49
N LEU A 103 -1.36 5.61 -6.22
CA LEU A 103 -0.96 4.77 -5.09
C LEU A 103 -2.08 3.84 -4.62
N GLY A 104 -3.29 3.93 -5.20
CA GLY A 104 -4.48 3.20 -4.74
C GLY A 104 -4.81 3.48 -3.26
N SER A 105 -4.62 4.73 -2.82
CA SER A 105 -4.47 5.06 -1.40
C SER A 105 -5.52 6.07 -0.93
N VAL A 106 -6.55 5.54 -0.25
CA VAL A 106 -7.68 6.27 0.35
C VAL A 106 -7.24 7.40 1.30
N MET A 107 -6.05 7.29 1.89
CA MET A 107 -5.45 8.35 2.71
C MET A 107 -5.31 9.67 1.95
N PHE A 108 -4.89 9.63 0.68
CA PHE A 108 -4.70 10.85 -0.11
C PHE A 108 -6.02 11.40 -0.62
N PHE A 109 -7.02 10.57 -0.94
CA PHE A 109 -8.38 11.05 -1.22
C PHE A 109 -9.01 11.73 0.02
N LYS A 110 -8.81 11.19 1.22
CA LYS A 110 -9.23 11.85 2.47
C LYS A 110 -8.53 13.18 2.69
N GLU A 111 -7.21 13.27 2.47
CA GLU A 111 -6.51 14.56 2.58
C GLU A 111 -6.94 15.55 1.48
N CYS A 112 -7.18 15.07 0.25
CA CYS A 112 -7.74 15.85 -0.85
C CYS A 112 -9.09 16.47 -0.47
N LEU A 113 -9.98 15.67 0.11
CA LEU A 113 -11.32 16.10 0.52
C LEU A 113 -11.27 17.24 1.55
N GLU A 114 -10.44 17.10 2.59
CA GLU A 114 -10.26 18.13 3.62
C GLU A 114 -9.67 19.43 3.04
N VAL A 115 -8.60 19.31 2.24
CA VAL A 115 -7.94 20.45 1.61
C VAL A 115 -8.87 21.15 0.61
N ALA A 116 -9.68 20.41 -0.14
CA ALA A 116 -10.61 20.97 -1.11
C ALA A 116 -11.77 21.69 -0.42
N LYS A 117 -12.34 21.12 0.65
CA LYS A 117 -13.37 21.78 1.48
C LYS A 117 -12.85 23.05 2.15
N GLN A 118 -11.61 23.03 2.67
CA GLN A 118 -10.94 24.23 3.17
C GLN A 118 -10.70 25.28 2.07
N GLY A 119 -10.35 24.84 0.86
CA GLY A 119 -10.17 25.70 -0.31
C GLY A 119 -11.46 26.40 -0.74
N LEU A 120 -12.60 25.70 -0.70
CA LEU A 120 -13.92 26.28 -1.00
C LEU A 120 -14.33 27.31 0.04
N SER A 121 -14.26 26.99 1.34
CA SER A 121 -14.67 27.92 2.40
C SER A 121 -13.85 29.22 2.41
N PHE A 122 -12.59 29.16 1.96
CA PHE A 122 -11.76 30.34 1.76
C PHE A 122 -12.12 31.13 0.48
N ALA A 123 -12.52 30.45 -0.60
CA ALA A 123 -12.86 31.09 -1.87
C ALA A 123 -14.14 31.96 -1.83
N ASP A 124 -14.98 31.80 -0.80
CA ASP A 124 -16.14 32.66 -0.54
C ASP A 124 -15.79 33.95 0.24
N HIS A 125 -14.52 34.13 0.63
CA HIS A 125 -14.08 35.24 1.49
C HIS A 125 -12.88 36.03 0.95
N THR A 126 -12.43 35.75 -0.28
CA THR A 126 -11.21 36.36 -0.85
C THR A 126 -11.39 37.75 -1.46
N GLU A 127 -10.84 38.77 -0.78
CA GLU A 127 -10.36 40.01 -1.41
C GLU A 127 -8.83 40.11 -1.33
N TYR A 128 -8.15 40.15 -2.47
CA TYR A 128 -6.71 40.45 -2.51
C TYR A 128 -6.47 41.94 -2.21
N THR A 129 -5.86 42.23 -1.07
CA THR A 129 -5.51 43.60 -0.62
C THR A 129 -4.52 44.30 -1.56
N ASN A 130 -3.63 43.56 -2.24
CA ASN A 130 -2.64 44.11 -3.16
C ASN A 130 -3.10 44.01 -4.64
N PRO A 131 -3.24 45.14 -5.37
CA PRO A 131 -3.69 45.14 -6.77
C PRO A 131 -2.77 44.39 -7.75
N LEU A 132 -1.46 44.39 -7.48
CA LEU A 132 -0.46 43.76 -8.34
C LEU A 132 -0.46 42.24 -8.12
N ALA A 133 -0.56 41.78 -6.87
CA ALA A 133 -0.83 40.37 -6.58
C ALA A 133 -2.09 39.86 -7.30
N ARG A 134 -3.18 40.64 -7.25
CA ARG A 134 -4.43 40.29 -7.94
C ARG A 134 -4.25 40.15 -9.46
N LEU A 135 -3.44 41.01 -10.09
CA LEU A 135 -3.14 40.93 -11.52
C LEU A 135 -2.35 39.64 -11.87
N LEU A 136 -1.33 39.31 -11.08
CA LEU A 136 -0.50 38.11 -11.29
C LEU A 136 -1.27 36.81 -11.06
N SER A 137 -2.36 36.87 -10.27
CA SER A 137 -3.15 35.72 -9.82
C SER A 137 -4.38 35.44 -10.68
N GLN A 138 -4.67 36.24 -11.72
CA GLN A 138 -5.90 36.10 -12.52
C GLN A 138 -6.05 34.70 -13.13
N ASN A 139 -4.94 34.03 -13.48
CA ASN A 139 -4.97 32.67 -14.02
C ASN A 139 -5.21 31.58 -12.96
N LEU A 140 -4.91 31.82 -11.67
CA LEU A 140 -5.18 30.86 -10.59
C LEU A 140 -6.66 30.83 -10.16
N GLU A 141 -7.37 31.94 -10.35
CA GLU A 141 -8.76 32.12 -9.90
C GLU A 141 -9.79 31.52 -10.87
N VAL A 142 -9.49 31.49 -12.18
CA VAL A 142 -10.41 30.99 -13.21
C VAL A 142 -10.65 29.48 -13.05
N GLY A 143 -11.93 29.10 -12.93
CA GLY A 143 -12.38 27.71 -12.75
C GLY A 143 -12.11 27.12 -11.36
N LYS A 144 -11.49 27.87 -10.44
CA LYS A 144 -10.97 27.35 -9.16
C LYS A 144 -12.06 26.71 -8.29
N ARG A 145 -13.29 27.24 -8.33
CA ARG A 145 -14.41 26.69 -7.55
C ARG A 145 -14.92 25.39 -8.16
N GLU A 146 -15.18 25.40 -9.46
CA GLU A 146 -15.65 24.25 -10.23
C GLU A 146 -14.64 23.08 -10.19
N ASP A 147 -13.34 23.40 -10.17
CA ASP A 147 -12.26 22.42 -10.00
C ASP A 147 -12.23 21.83 -8.58
N LEU A 148 -12.43 22.63 -7.54
CA LEU A 148 -12.50 22.16 -6.15
C LEU A 148 -13.76 21.32 -5.89
N GLU A 149 -14.91 21.72 -6.43
CA GLU A 149 -16.17 20.96 -6.36
C GLU A 149 -16.05 19.61 -7.06
N ARG A 150 -15.42 19.56 -8.25
CA ARG A 150 -15.10 18.30 -8.93
C ARG A 150 -14.21 17.40 -8.08
N LEU A 151 -13.13 17.94 -7.50
CA LEU A 151 -12.19 17.17 -6.68
C LEU A 151 -12.84 16.63 -5.39
N ILE A 152 -13.81 17.34 -4.81
CA ILE A 152 -14.62 16.84 -3.69
C ILE A 152 -15.46 15.65 -4.13
N GLY A 153 -16.23 15.79 -5.22
CA GLY A 153 -17.07 14.71 -5.74
C GLY A 153 -16.27 13.47 -6.14
N GLU A 154 -15.10 13.66 -6.74
CA GLU A 154 -14.16 12.60 -7.09
C GLU A 154 -13.57 11.92 -5.83
N ALA A 155 -13.09 12.69 -4.86
CA ALA A 155 -12.57 12.13 -3.61
C ALA A 155 -13.64 11.37 -2.81
N GLU A 156 -14.86 11.89 -2.72
CA GLU A 156 -15.98 11.23 -2.05
C GLU A 156 -16.39 9.94 -2.77
N PHE A 157 -16.41 9.95 -4.12
CA PHE A 157 -16.63 8.75 -4.93
C PHE A 157 -15.54 7.68 -4.68
N MET A 158 -14.26 8.04 -4.77
CA MET A 158 -13.15 7.09 -4.57
C MET A 158 -13.08 6.57 -3.12
N ILE A 159 -13.44 7.38 -2.12
CA ILE A 159 -13.57 6.94 -0.73
C ILE A 159 -14.73 5.94 -0.59
N ALA A 160 -15.85 6.13 -1.30
CA ALA A 160 -16.98 5.20 -1.29
C ALA A 160 -16.65 3.89 -2.03
N GLU A 161 -16.08 3.97 -3.24
CA GLU A 161 -15.66 2.81 -4.05
C GLU A 161 -14.63 1.94 -3.32
N SER A 162 -13.70 2.55 -2.58
CA SER A 162 -12.70 1.81 -1.79
C SER A 162 -13.27 0.93 -0.67
N LYS A 163 -14.55 1.11 -0.31
CA LYS A 163 -15.27 0.21 0.61
C LYS A 163 -15.88 -0.99 -0.10
N THR A 164 -16.22 -0.86 -1.38
CA THR A 164 -16.92 -1.87 -2.17
C THR A 164 -16.00 -2.74 -3.02
N SER A 165 -14.76 -2.32 -3.29
CA SER A 165 -13.74 -3.14 -3.97
C SER A 165 -12.30 -2.68 -3.71
N PRO A 166 -11.29 -3.58 -3.74
CA PRO A 166 -9.89 -3.18 -3.70
C PRO A 166 -9.51 -2.38 -4.96
N LEU A 167 -8.95 -1.18 -4.79
CA LEU A 167 -8.49 -0.33 -5.89
C LEU A 167 -7.41 -1.07 -6.71
N THR A 168 -7.75 -1.51 -7.91
CA THR A 168 -6.82 -2.20 -8.82
C THR A 168 -5.69 -1.27 -9.24
N GLN A 169 -4.44 -1.69 -8.99
CA GLN A 169 -3.27 -1.05 -9.59
C GLN A 169 -3.34 -1.18 -11.12
N SER A 170 -3.39 -0.04 -11.81
CA SER A 170 -3.30 0.02 -13.25
C SER A 170 -1.86 -0.24 -13.67
N GLU A 171 -1.54 -1.47 -14.09
CA GLU A 171 -0.24 -1.80 -14.66
C GLU A 171 0.01 -0.97 -15.93
N ALA A 172 0.95 -0.03 -15.82
CA ALA A 172 1.42 0.74 -16.96
C ALA A 172 2.11 -0.21 -17.95
N LYS A 173 1.49 -0.44 -19.11
CA LYS A 173 2.10 -1.20 -20.20
C LYS A 173 3.39 -0.52 -20.64
N VAL A 174 4.52 -1.16 -20.34
CA VAL A 174 5.82 -0.83 -20.91
C VAL A 174 5.70 -0.89 -22.43
N LEU A 175 5.84 0.25 -23.08
CA LEU A 175 5.96 0.33 -24.52
C LEU A 175 7.40 -0.03 -24.88
N ASP A 176 7.59 -1.21 -25.47
CA ASP A 176 8.88 -1.57 -26.07
C ASP A 176 9.31 -0.48 -27.06
N PRO A 177 10.56 0.02 -26.99
CA PRO A 177 11.09 0.95 -27.97
C PRO A 177 11.02 0.33 -29.36
N LYS A 178 10.31 0.98 -30.28
CA LYS A 178 10.35 0.59 -31.69
C LYS A 178 11.74 0.87 -32.25
N GLU A 179 12.56 -0.17 -32.34
CA GLU A 179 13.80 -0.13 -33.13
C GLU A 179 13.48 0.25 -34.57
N SER A 180 13.79 1.50 -34.93
CA SER A 180 13.93 1.91 -36.32
C SER A 180 15.35 1.54 -36.79
N PRO A 181 15.55 1.01 -38.02
CA PRO A 181 16.90 0.68 -38.49
C PRO A 181 17.70 1.97 -38.73
N ASP A 182 18.67 2.27 -37.86
CA ASP A 182 19.53 3.44 -38.01
C ASP A 182 20.55 3.21 -39.15
N PRO A 183 20.65 4.11 -40.16
CA PRO A 183 21.69 4.04 -41.20
C PRO A 183 23.13 4.03 -40.66
N ARG A 184 23.37 4.39 -39.39
CA ARG A 184 24.69 4.29 -38.71
C ARG A 184 25.21 2.86 -38.58
N GLU A 185 24.36 1.83 -38.55
CA GLU A 185 24.75 0.45 -38.22
C GLU A 185 25.87 -0.12 -39.14
N ASN A 186 25.90 0.30 -40.41
CA ASN A 186 26.95 -0.08 -41.36
C ASN A 186 28.33 0.54 -41.05
N VAL A 187 28.37 1.77 -40.55
CA VAL A 187 29.62 2.43 -40.14
C VAL A 187 30.19 1.73 -38.91
N VAL A 188 29.33 1.41 -37.94
CA VAL A 188 29.70 0.67 -36.72
C VAL A 188 30.29 -0.70 -37.05
N LYS A 189 29.63 -1.48 -37.92
CA LYS A 189 30.13 -2.78 -38.40
C LYS A 189 31.50 -2.67 -39.09
N THR A 190 31.72 -1.60 -39.85
CA THR A 190 33.01 -1.36 -40.53
C THR A 190 34.12 -1.00 -39.53
N LEU A 191 33.85 -0.09 -38.58
CA LEU A 191 34.80 0.27 -37.51
C LEU A 191 35.15 -0.91 -36.59
N LYS A 192 34.16 -1.76 -36.25
CA LYS A 192 34.39 -3.02 -35.51
C LYS A 192 35.36 -3.95 -36.27
N ALA A 193 35.16 -4.12 -37.57
CA ALA A 193 36.05 -4.93 -38.41
C ALA A 193 37.47 -4.33 -38.51
N TYR A 194 37.59 -3.01 -38.68
CA TYR A 194 38.87 -2.31 -38.68
C TYR A 194 39.62 -2.46 -37.35
N TRP A 195 38.94 -2.20 -36.23
CA TRP A 195 39.50 -2.38 -34.90
C TRP A 195 40.00 -3.81 -34.69
N MET A 196 39.22 -4.83 -35.07
CA MET A 196 39.66 -6.22 -34.95
C MET A 196 40.94 -6.53 -35.74
N GLY A 197 41.19 -5.83 -36.84
CA GLY A 197 42.42 -5.95 -37.65
C GLY A 197 43.66 -5.22 -37.10
N LEU A 198 43.52 -4.30 -36.14
CA LEU A 198 44.67 -3.62 -35.51
C LEU A 198 45.48 -4.55 -34.60
N ASP A 199 46.79 -4.38 -34.56
CA ASP A 199 47.67 -5.10 -33.64
C ASP A 199 47.50 -4.65 -32.17
N ALA A 200 48.11 -5.40 -31.25
CA ALA A 200 47.97 -5.16 -29.82
C ALA A 200 48.64 -3.87 -29.34
N GLN A 201 49.71 -3.39 -29.99
CA GLN A 201 50.37 -2.13 -29.61
C GLN A 201 49.55 -0.94 -30.08
N SER A 202 49.10 -0.91 -31.34
CA SER A 202 48.20 0.13 -31.88
C SER A 202 46.94 0.31 -31.01
N LYS A 203 46.36 -0.80 -30.51
CA LYS A 203 45.21 -0.77 -29.61
C LYS A 203 45.53 -0.23 -28.21
N ARG A 204 46.74 -0.48 -27.68
CA ARG A 204 47.19 0.07 -26.38
C ARG A 204 47.54 1.55 -26.48
N ASP A 205 48.11 1.97 -27.61
CA ASP A 205 48.44 3.38 -27.86
C ASP A 205 47.18 4.23 -28.05
N PHE A 206 46.12 3.66 -28.63
CA PHE A 206 44.80 4.30 -28.70
C PHE A 206 44.17 4.57 -27.32
N MET A 207 44.58 3.86 -26.26
CA MET A 207 44.10 4.12 -24.88
C MET A 207 44.79 5.31 -24.20
N LYS A 208 45.81 5.91 -24.83
CA LYS A 208 46.64 6.99 -24.30
C LYS A 208 46.34 8.28 -25.05
N VAL A 209 45.45 9.11 -24.53
CA VAL A 209 44.99 10.34 -25.18
C VAL A 209 45.85 11.52 -24.75
N SER A 210 46.58 12.13 -25.68
CA SER A 210 47.30 13.38 -25.43
C SER A 210 46.34 14.54 -25.20
N ILE A 211 46.51 15.23 -24.06
CA ILE A 211 45.67 16.38 -23.70
C ILE A 211 45.85 17.54 -24.70
N GLU A 212 47.07 17.74 -25.22
CA GLU A 212 47.32 18.77 -26.23
C GLU A 212 46.56 18.50 -27.54
N LYS A 213 46.52 17.24 -28.00
CA LYS A 213 45.73 16.84 -29.18
C LYS A 213 44.24 16.98 -28.94
N LEU A 214 43.76 16.56 -27.76
CA LEU A 214 42.37 16.69 -27.35
C LEU A 214 41.94 18.16 -27.32
N ARG A 215 42.76 19.04 -26.73
CA ARG A 215 42.52 20.50 -26.70
C ARG A 215 42.44 21.09 -28.11
N PHE A 216 43.36 20.75 -29.00
CA PHE A 216 43.35 21.23 -30.38
C PHE A 216 42.11 20.79 -31.17
N PHE A 217 41.66 19.55 -30.96
CA PHE A 217 40.40 19.06 -31.55
C PHE A 217 39.19 19.83 -31.01
N ILE A 218 39.11 20.03 -29.69
CA ILE A 218 38.01 20.76 -29.05
C ILE A 218 37.98 22.23 -29.48
N GLU A 219 39.12 22.89 -29.61
CA GLU A 219 39.22 24.26 -30.15
C GLU A 219 38.61 24.35 -31.56
N GLY A 220 38.85 23.34 -32.40
CA GLY A 220 38.31 23.28 -33.77
C GLY A 220 36.82 22.91 -33.89
N VAL A 221 36.22 22.28 -32.87
CA VAL A 221 34.83 21.76 -32.93
C VAL A 221 33.87 22.55 -32.02
N HIS A 222 34.36 23.01 -30.86
CA HIS A 222 33.59 23.65 -29.79
C HIS A 222 34.10 25.05 -29.44
N ASN A 223 35.04 25.59 -30.25
CA ASN A 223 35.65 26.90 -30.06
C ASN A 223 36.27 27.05 -28.66
N ARG A 224 36.40 28.29 -28.20
CA ARG A 224 36.98 28.62 -26.90
C ARG A 224 36.19 28.07 -25.71
N GLU A 225 34.86 28.03 -25.79
CA GLU A 225 34.00 27.56 -24.70
C GLU A 225 34.27 26.10 -24.33
N GLY A 226 34.48 25.22 -25.32
CA GLY A 226 34.87 23.83 -25.07
C GLY A 226 36.28 23.69 -24.49
N VAL A 227 37.21 24.58 -24.86
CA VAL A 227 38.59 24.60 -24.32
C VAL A 227 38.58 25.06 -22.87
N ASP A 228 37.85 26.13 -22.56
CA ASP A 228 37.68 26.64 -21.19
C ASP A 228 37.00 25.56 -20.30
N ALA A 229 36.02 24.81 -20.83
CA ALA A 229 35.41 23.67 -20.15
C ALA A 229 36.40 22.51 -19.88
N LEU A 230 37.24 22.15 -20.85
CA LEU A 230 38.28 21.13 -20.67
C LEU A 230 39.28 21.56 -19.57
N GLU A 231 39.81 22.78 -19.64
CA GLU A 231 40.80 23.27 -18.68
C GLU A 231 40.21 23.35 -17.26
N ASN A 232 38.94 23.73 -17.10
CA ASN A 232 38.23 23.69 -15.82
C ASN A 232 38.14 22.26 -15.24
N VAL A 233 37.75 21.28 -16.06
CA VAL A 233 37.68 19.86 -15.65
C VAL A 233 39.07 19.31 -15.29
N LEU A 234 40.12 19.68 -16.05
CA LEU A 234 41.50 19.28 -15.78
C LEU A 234 42.11 20.00 -14.56
N ALA A 235 41.69 21.21 -14.24
CA ALA A 235 42.08 21.92 -13.03
C ALA A 235 41.47 21.26 -11.80
N PHE A 236 40.15 20.99 -11.83
CA PHE A 236 39.44 20.26 -10.79
C PHE A 236 40.07 18.89 -10.51
N ALA A 237 40.34 18.11 -11.56
CA ALA A 237 40.99 16.80 -11.46
C ALA A 237 42.38 16.89 -10.78
N ARG A 238 43.19 17.89 -11.15
CA ARG A 238 44.52 18.14 -10.57
C ARG A 238 44.48 18.53 -9.10
N GLU A 239 43.53 19.37 -8.71
CA GLU A 239 43.37 19.85 -7.33
C GLU A 239 42.77 18.78 -6.41
N ARG A 240 41.61 18.22 -6.77
CA ARG A 240 40.83 17.32 -5.92
C ARG A 240 41.34 15.87 -5.94
N LYS A 241 42.02 15.43 -7.01
CA LYS A 241 42.46 14.04 -7.25
C LYS A 241 41.31 13.00 -7.16
N LYS A 242 40.09 13.48 -7.38
CA LYS A 242 38.84 12.73 -7.50
C LYS A 242 37.99 13.42 -8.57
N TRP A 243 37.09 12.65 -9.19
CA TRP A 243 36.15 13.10 -10.21
C TRP A 243 34.78 13.47 -9.65
N SER A 244 34.36 12.85 -8.55
CA SER A 244 33.04 13.06 -7.95
C SER A 244 33.10 14.07 -6.80
N VAL A 245 32.14 15.00 -6.78
CA VAL A 245 31.89 15.94 -5.67
C VAL A 245 30.40 15.94 -5.33
N TRP A 246 30.05 16.16 -4.07
CA TRP A 246 28.66 16.41 -3.70
C TRP A 246 28.40 17.91 -3.77
N ALA A 247 27.50 18.36 -4.64
CA ALA A 247 27.16 19.77 -4.80
C ALA A 247 25.70 20.01 -4.41
N CYS A 248 25.45 21.06 -3.62
CA CYS A 248 24.10 21.55 -3.40
C CYS A 248 23.60 22.28 -4.66
N ARG A 249 22.39 21.97 -5.15
CA ARG A 249 21.85 22.55 -6.41
C ARG A 249 21.16 23.92 -6.21
N THR A 250 21.20 24.47 -5.01
CA THR A 250 20.62 25.77 -4.64
C THR A 250 21.67 26.89 -4.62
N LEU A 251 21.26 28.13 -4.34
CA LEU A 251 22.18 29.28 -4.15
C LEU A 251 23.22 29.11 -3.03
N CYS A 252 23.15 28.06 -2.21
CA CYS A 252 24.23 27.74 -1.29
C CYS A 252 25.55 27.51 -2.04
N LEU A 253 25.51 26.95 -3.27
CA LEU A 253 26.68 26.66 -4.11
C LEU A 253 27.82 25.89 -3.40
N MET A 254 27.49 25.20 -2.31
CA MET A 254 28.46 24.48 -1.48
C MET A 254 28.81 23.12 -2.10
N GLU A 255 30.11 22.83 -2.11
CA GLU A 255 30.70 21.54 -2.49
C GLU A 255 31.22 20.79 -1.27
N PHE A 256 31.00 19.48 -1.21
CA PHE A 256 31.37 18.61 -0.11
C PHE A 256 32.21 17.42 -0.57
N SER A 257 33.11 16.98 0.31
CA SER A 257 34.05 15.88 0.02
C SER A 257 33.48 14.50 0.34
N THR A 258 32.43 14.45 1.17
CA THR A 258 31.75 13.24 1.62
C THR A 258 30.22 13.38 1.54
N ALA A 259 29.53 12.25 1.50
CA ALA A 259 28.07 12.20 1.53
C ALA A 259 27.52 12.71 2.87
N GLU A 260 28.21 12.42 3.98
CA GLU A 260 27.85 12.84 5.34
C GLU A 260 27.88 14.37 5.51
N GLU A 261 28.91 15.04 4.99
CA GLU A 261 28.99 16.51 4.96
C GLU A 261 27.82 17.12 4.18
N CYS A 262 27.55 16.60 2.97
CA CYS A 262 26.44 17.05 2.14
C CYS A 262 25.08 16.84 2.82
N LYS A 263 24.87 15.66 3.41
CA LYS A 263 23.65 15.34 4.16
C LYS A 263 23.44 16.29 5.34
N THR A 264 24.50 16.53 6.12
CA THR A 264 24.47 17.45 7.27
C THR A 264 24.09 18.88 6.83
N HIS A 265 24.61 19.35 5.68
CA HIS A 265 24.23 20.63 5.10
C HIS A 265 22.75 20.68 4.68
N LEU A 266 22.23 19.63 4.04
CA LEU A 266 20.81 19.56 3.66
C LEU A 266 19.89 19.59 4.89
N GLU A 267 20.27 18.87 5.95
CA GLU A 267 19.56 18.85 7.23
C GLU A 267 19.56 20.23 7.93
N GLN A 268 20.61 21.03 7.76
CA GLN A 268 20.76 22.35 8.40
C GLN A 268 20.15 23.50 7.59
N GLU A 269 20.51 23.64 6.31
CA GLU A 269 20.18 24.82 5.49
C GLU A 269 18.87 24.66 4.69
N HIS A 270 18.44 23.43 4.44
CA HIS A 270 17.32 23.10 3.54
C HIS A 270 16.12 22.44 4.23
N ALA A 271 16.06 22.48 5.56
CA ALA A 271 14.98 21.88 6.37
C ALA A 271 14.72 20.39 6.06
N ALA A 272 15.76 19.65 5.66
CA ALA A 272 15.69 18.20 5.41
C ALA A 272 15.68 17.36 6.72
N ASP A 273 15.79 18.02 7.87
CA ASP A 273 15.64 17.42 9.19
C ASP A 273 14.41 17.94 9.94
N PHE A 274 13.84 17.08 10.78
CA PHE A 274 12.75 17.46 11.68
C PHE A 274 13.23 17.42 13.13
N LYS A 275 13.22 18.58 13.78
CA LYS A 275 13.59 18.73 15.20
C LYS A 275 12.32 18.93 16.05
N PRO A 276 11.94 17.97 16.90
CA PRO A 276 10.82 18.14 17.83
C PRO A 276 11.06 19.31 18.80
N CYS A 277 9.98 19.93 19.29
CA CYS A 277 10.06 21.08 20.20
C CYS A 277 10.61 20.75 21.60
N SER A 278 10.73 19.46 21.95
CA SER A 278 11.15 18.96 23.26
C SER A 278 11.91 17.64 23.11
N GLU A 279 13.07 17.53 23.76
CA GLU A 279 13.85 16.28 23.78
C GLU A 279 13.10 15.12 24.46
N LYS A 280 12.22 15.43 25.43
CA LYS A 280 11.43 14.42 26.15
C LYS A 280 10.38 13.73 25.28
N ASP A 281 9.97 14.38 24.19
CA ASP A 281 8.90 13.89 23.33
C ASP A 281 9.45 13.02 22.18
N ILE A 282 10.79 13.02 21.97
CA ILE A 282 11.51 12.28 20.92
C ILE A 282 11.21 10.78 20.99
N VAL A 283 10.92 10.18 19.83
CA VAL A 283 10.76 8.72 19.73
C VAL A 283 12.11 8.06 19.52
N GLU A 284 12.67 7.50 20.60
CA GLU A 284 13.90 6.72 20.49
C GLU A 284 13.66 5.37 19.81
N ARG A 285 14.50 5.06 18.82
CA ARG A 285 14.60 3.72 18.21
C ARG A 285 15.27 2.76 19.17
N ILE A 286 14.84 1.51 19.17
CA ILE A 286 15.39 0.52 20.10
C ILE A 286 16.91 0.32 19.92
N GLY A 287 17.64 0.36 21.04
CA GLY A 287 19.10 0.21 21.03
C GLY A 287 19.55 -1.15 20.51
N LYS A 288 20.59 -1.15 19.65
CA LYS A 288 21.15 -2.35 19.00
C LYS A 288 21.31 -3.55 19.97
N LYS A 289 21.77 -3.30 21.20
CA LYS A 289 22.00 -4.33 22.24
C LYS A 289 20.76 -5.17 22.61
N TRP A 290 19.56 -4.62 22.51
CA TRP A 290 18.32 -5.36 22.81
C TRP A 290 17.78 -6.03 21.54
N ALA A 291 17.78 -5.32 20.41
CA ALA A 291 17.37 -5.85 19.10
C ALA A 291 18.09 -7.16 18.72
N HIS A 292 19.41 -7.24 18.94
CA HIS A 292 20.21 -8.44 18.63
C HIS A 292 19.84 -9.67 19.50
N LYS A 293 19.15 -9.48 20.64
CA LYS A 293 18.72 -10.60 21.52
C LYS A 293 17.44 -11.28 21.02
N ILE A 294 16.59 -10.59 20.27
CA ILE A 294 15.25 -11.09 19.89
C ILE A 294 15.33 -12.35 18.99
N PRO A 295 16.05 -12.36 17.84
CA PRO A 295 16.01 -13.50 16.93
C PRO A 295 16.73 -14.74 17.47
N VAL A 296 17.78 -14.54 18.28
CA VAL A 296 18.68 -15.59 18.79
C VAL A 296 18.04 -16.48 19.86
N GLY A 297 16.90 -16.06 20.43
CA GLY A 297 16.28 -16.72 21.58
C GLY A 297 15.61 -18.07 21.31
N GLY A 298 15.71 -18.97 22.29
CA GLY A 298 14.78 -20.07 22.50
C GLY A 298 13.55 -19.55 23.24
N TRP A 299 12.52 -19.16 22.49
CA TRP A 299 11.27 -18.62 23.01
C TRP A 299 10.35 -19.76 23.48
N GLU A 300 10.71 -20.35 24.61
CA GLU A 300 10.03 -21.48 25.24
C GLU A 300 9.37 -21.03 26.55
N PRO A 301 8.14 -21.48 26.88
CA PRO A 301 7.45 -21.08 28.09
C PRO A 301 8.19 -21.56 29.35
N VAL A 302 8.49 -20.64 30.25
CA VAL A 302 9.13 -20.93 31.53
C VAL A 302 8.09 -21.38 32.55
N ASP A 303 8.44 -22.34 33.40
CA ASP A 303 7.69 -22.63 34.63
C ASP A 303 7.96 -21.51 35.62
N THR A 304 7.03 -20.57 35.68
CA THR A 304 7.16 -19.35 36.50
C THR A 304 7.24 -19.67 37.99
N VAL A 305 6.55 -20.72 38.47
CA VAL A 305 6.56 -21.08 39.90
C VAL A 305 7.92 -21.65 40.28
N ALA A 306 8.39 -22.65 39.54
CA ALA A 306 9.71 -23.26 39.76
C ALA A 306 10.85 -22.24 39.58
N ALA A 307 10.73 -21.34 38.59
CA ALA A 307 11.73 -20.30 38.35
C ALA A 307 11.75 -19.24 39.49
N VAL A 308 10.59 -18.86 40.04
CA VAL A 308 10.53 -17.95 41.19
C VAL A 308 11.10 -18.61 42.45
N GLU A 309 10.81 -19.88 42.72
CA GLU A 309 11.44 -20.60 43.83
C GLU A 309 12.96 -20.67 43.67
N MET A 310 13.46 -20.89 42.45
CA MET A 310 14.89 -20.86 42.15
C MET A 310 15.50 -19.46 42.37
N ILE A 311 14.80 -18.37 42.03
CA ILE A 311 15.24 -16.99 42.33
C ILE A 311 15.29 -16.74 43.84
N LYS A 312 14.23 -17.11 44.59
CA LYS A 312 14.14 -16.89 46.05
C LYS A 312 15.19 -17.71 46.81
N ASN A 313 15.35 -19.00 46.47
CA ASN A 313 16.15 -19.95 47.25
C ASN A 313 17.58 -20.14 46.74
N GLN A 314 17.86 -19.82 45.47
CA GLN A 314 19.15 -20.09 44.81
C GLN A 314 19.71 -18.87 44.07
N LEU A 315 19.46 -17.65 44.56
CA LEU A 315 19.83 -16.38 43.89
C LEU A 315 21.28 -16.33 43.37
N ALA A 316 22.26 -16.87 44.12
CA ALA A 316 23.66 -16.90 43.70
C ALA A 316 23.91 -17.81 42.48
N HIS A 317 23.18 -18.92 42.37
CA HIS A 317 23.20 -19.82 41.21
C HIS A 317 22.58 -19.15 39.99
N VAL A 318 21.40 -18.53 40.17
CA VAL A 318 20.71 -17.78 39.10
C VAL A 318 21.60 -16.65 38.57
N LYS A 319 22.15 -15.82 39.45
CA LYS A 319 23.12 -14.76 39.09
C LYS A 319 24.30 -15.30 38.30
N ALA A 320 24.81 -16.48 38.63
CA ALA A 320 25.95 -17.07 37.95
C ALA A 320 25.64 -17.46 36.50
N PHE A 321 24.47 -18.06 36.21
CA PHE A 321 24.11 -18.40 34.84
C PHE A 321 23.59 -17.20 34.04
N THR A 322 22.79 -16.30 34.63
CA THR A 322 22.30 -15.13 33.90
C THR A 322 23.41 -14.12 33.59
N SER A 323 24.46 -14.07 34.41
CA SER A 323 25.68 -13.31 34.08
C SER A 323 26.43 -13.88 32.87
N LYS A 324 26.47 -15.21 32.69
CA LYS A 324 27.03 -15.84 31.48
C LYS A 324 26.18 -15.48 30.25
N SER A 325 24.85 -15.54 30.38
CA SER A 325 23.92 -15.20 29.30
C SER A 325 23.67 -13.70 29.09
N LYS A 326 24.37 -12.81 29.81
CA LYS A 326 24.18 -11.35 29.69
C LYS A 326 24.40 -10.81 28.27
N LYS A 327 25.30 -11.44 27.50
CA LYS A 327 25.66 -11.03 26.13
C LYS A 327 24.62 -11.44 25.07
N ASN A 328 24.17 -12.70 25.08
CA ASN A 328 23.17 -13.23 24.14
C ASN A 328 21.73 -12.95 24.61
N GLY A 329 21.51 -12.79 25.91
CA GLY A 329 20.21 -12.56 26.54
C GLY A 329 19.52 -13.83 27.07
N TRP A 330 20.01 -15.02 26.73
CA TRP A 330 19.24 -16.27 26.87
C TRP A 330 20.02 -17.35 27.63
N SER A 331 19.39 -17.89 28.67
CA SER A 331 19.85 -19.08 29.41
C SER A 331 18.92 -20.26 29.16
N THR A 332 19.47 -21.45 28.97
CA THR A 332 18.74 -22.74 28.93
C THR A 332 18.64 -23.38 30.32
N GLU A 333 19.13 -22.72 31.37
CA GLU A 333 19.13 -23.21 32.76
C GLU A 333 17.83 -22.83 33.53
N TRP A 334 16.85 -22.21 32.86
CA TRP A 334 15.52 -21.96 33.41
C TRP A 334 14.61 -23.20 33.29
N PRO A 335 13.74 -23.49 34.27
CA PRO A 335 12.79 -24.58 34.17
C PRO A 335 11.72 -24.27 33.12
N LEU A 336 11.40 -25.22 32.25
CA LEU A 336 10.43 -25.06 31.17
C LEU A 336 9.08 -25.69 31.54
N ALA A 337 8.00 -25.06 31.09
CA ALA A 337 6.64 -25.58 31.20
C ALA A 337 6.22 -26.31 29.90
N ALA A 338 5.42 -27.36 30.03
CA ALA A 338 4.81 -28.03 28.88
C ALA A 338 3.49 -27.33 28.49
N ASP A 339 3.58 -26.17 27.84
CA ASP A 339 2.42 -25.34 27.47
C ASP A 339 2.48 -24.94 25.98
N GLU A 340 1.70 -25.63 25.16
CA GLU A 340 1.67 -25.44 23.70
C GLU A 340 1.00 -24.12 23.28
N GLU A 341 0.03 -23.61 24.05
CA GLU A 341 -0.62 -22.33 23.76
C GLU A 341 0.33 -21.16 24.02
N ARG A 342 1.02 -21.14 25.17
CA ARG A 342 2.07 -20.14 25.46
C ARG A 342 3.21 -20.23 24.46
N LEU A 343 3.64 -21.44 24.08
CA LEU A 343 4.68 -21.62 23.07
C LEU A 343 4.28 -20.97 21.72
N ASN A 344 3.07 -21.25 21.23
CA ASN A 344 2.57 -20.67 19.98
C ASN A 344 2.50 -19.12 20.05
N LEU A 345 1.97 -18.57 21.15
CA LEU A 345 1.94 -17.11 21.37
C LEU A 345 3.36 -16.50 21.44
N LEU A 346 4.30 -17.16 22.10
CA LEU A 346 5.70 -16.70 22.20
C LEU A 346 6.39 -16.69 20.84
N GLN A 347 6.16 -17.69 19.98
CA GLN A 347 6.69 -17.69 18.61
C GLN A 347 6.05 -16.61 17.73
N GLU A 348 4.74 -16.37 17.86
CA GLU A 348 4.04 -15.30 17.15
C GLU A 348 4.58 -13.91 17.55
N ILE A 349 4.77 -13.66 18.86
CA ILE A 349 5.39 -12.44 19.39
C ILE A 349 6.85 -12.31 18.91
N LYS A 350 7.62 -13.40 18.89
CA LYS A 350 8.99 -13.40 18.35
C LYS A 350 9.02 -12.91 16.90
N LEU A 351 8.17 -13.46 16.04
CA LEU A 351 8.10 -13.09 14.62
C LEU A 351 7.74 -11.61 14.42
N LEU A 352 6.75 -11.11 15.16
CA LEU A 352 6.36 -9.70 15.15
C LEU A 352 7.51 -8.78 15.60
N LEU A 353 8.18 -9.10 16.71
CA LEU A 353 9.30 -8.31 17.22
C LEU A 353 10.52 -8.33 16.29
N VAL A 354 10.80 -9.46 15.62
CA VAL A 354 11.86 -9.55 14.60
C VAL A 354 11.52 -8.64 13.41
N SER A 355 10.31 -8.77 12.84
CA SER A 355 9.85 -7.93 11.71
C SER A 355 9.94 -6.43 12.03
N LEU A 356 9.48 -6.03 13.22
CA LEU A 356 9.55 -4.63 13.68
C LEU A 356 11.00 -4.15 13.92
N CYS A 357 11.91 -5.03 14.33
CA CYS A 357 13.33 -4.70 14.46
C CYS A 357 14.02 -4.54 13.10
N ASP A 358 13.79 -5.46 12.16
CA ASP A 358 14.38 -5.42 10.82
C ASP A 358 13.90 -4.19 10.04
N ARG A 359 12.61 -3.86 10.15
CA ARG A 359 12.01 -2.62 9.62
C ARG A 359 12.37 -1.36 10.43
N LYS A 360 13.11 -1.48 11.55
CA LYS A 360 13.52 -0.38 12.46
C LYS A 360 12.36 0.42 13.09
N LEU A 361 11.20 -0.20 13.25
CA LEU A 361 9.95 0.38 13.77
C LEU A 361 9.76 0.20 15.27
N LEU A 362 10.56 -0.64 15.93
CA LEU A 362 10.46 -0.87 17.37
C LEU A 362 11.07 0.30 18.17
N SER A 363 10.27 0.98 18.99
CA SER A 363 10.70 2.09 19.85
C SER A 363 11.12 1.65 21.25
N CYS A 364 11.85 2.51 21.96
CA CYS A 364 12.11 2.34 23.40
C CYS A 364 10.80 2.28 24.20
N SER A 365 9.78 3.09 23.84
CA SER A 365 8.47 3.10 24.49
C SER A 365 7.77 1.74 24.41
N VAL A 366 7.77 1.09 23.22
CA VAL A 366 7.17 -0.25 23.04
C VAL A 366 7.95 -1.30 23.83
N ARG A 367 9.29 -1.25 23.81
CA ARG A 367 10.13 -2.11 24.67
C ARG A 367 9.72 -1.95 26.14
N ASP A 368 9.69 -0.72 26.64
CA ASP A 368 9.46 -0.46 28.06
C ASP A 368 8.05 -0.86 28.49
N TRP A 369 7.06 -0.70 27.62
CA TRP A 369 5.71 -1.21 27.84
C TRP A 369 5.68 -2.75 27.90
N VAL A 370 6.26 -3.46 26.93
CA VAL A 370 6.36 -4.93 26.94
C VAL A 370 7.07 -5.42 28.22
N MET A 371 8.12 -4.73 28.64
CA MET A 371 8.89 -5.08 29.84
C MET A 371 8.18 -4.75 31.17
N ARG A 372 7.07 -3.98 31.16
CA ARG A 372 6.21 -3.83 32.35
C ARG A 372 5.48 -5.12 32.69
N PHE A 373 5.13 -5.95 31.71
CA PHE A 373 4.40 -7.20 31.95
C PHE A 373 5.21 -8.18 32.82
N PRO A 374 6.47 -8.57 32.49
CA PRO A 374 7.24 -9.47 33.36
C PRO A 374 7.49 -8.88 34.75
N ALA A 375 7.72 -7.57 34.85
CA ALA A 375 7.92 -6.90 36.13
C ALA A 375 6.65 -6.96 37.02
N LYS A 376 5.46 -6.69 36.45
CA LYS A 376 4.17 -6.78 37.16
C LYS A 376 3.82 -8.23 37.49
N HIS A 377 4.02 -9.15 36.56
CA HIS A 377 3.71 -10.57 36.70
C HIS A 377 4.55 -11.22 37.81
N LEU A 378 5.88 -11.08 37.76
CA LEU A 378 6.80 -11.66 38.75
C LEU A 378 6.67 -10.98 40.12
N GLY A 379 6.25 -9.71 40.16
CA GLY A 379 5.91 -9.00 41.39
C GLY A 379 4.73 -9.64 42.16
N LYS A 380 3.77 -10.30 41.48
CA LYS A 380 2.68 -11.04 42.13
C LYS A 380 3.20 -12.21 42.99
N PHE A 381 4.37 -12.75 42.67
CA PHE A 381 5.03 -13.81 43.42
C PHE A 381 6.06 -13.29 44.43
N GLU A 382 5.96 -12.02 44.84
CA GLU A 382 6.84 -11.35 45.81
C GLU A 382 8.32 -11.25 45.38
N VAL A 383 8.64 -11.36 44.09
CA VAL A 383 10.01 -11.14 43.62
C VAL A 383 10.26 -9.64 43.49
N SER A 384 11.22 -9.11 44.27
CA SER A 384 11.51 -7.67 44.25
C SER A 384 12.08 -7.23 42.89
N ARG A 385 11.81 -5.98 42.51
CA ARG A 385 12.30 -5.41 41.25
C ARG A 385 13.83 -5.40 41.18
N GLU A 386 14.47 -5.12 42.31
CA GLU A 386 15.92 -5.16 42.49
C GLU A 386 16.44 -6.57 42.22
N SER A 387 15.74 -7.60 42.70
CA SER A 387 16.11 -9.00 42.49
C SER A 387 16.07 -9.39 41.01
N LEU A 388 15.08 -8.88 40.25
CA LEU A 388 14.96 -9.07 38.79
C LEU A 388 16.04 -8.34 37.98
N ILE A 389 16.47 -7.16 38.45
CA ILE A 389 17.60 -6.39 37.88
C ILE A 389 18.93 -7.13 38.17
N ASP A 390 19.09 -7.61 39.40
CA ASP A 390 20.27 -8.33 39.89
C ASP A 390 20.55 -9.63 39.11
N VAL A 391 19.51 -10.27 38.58
CA VAL A 391 19.63 -11.44 37.69
C VAL A 391 19.57 -11.09 36.20
N HIS A 392 19.61 -9.81 35.82
CA HIS A 392 19.55 -9.32 34.42
C HIS A 392 18.33 -9.77 33.61
N LEU A 393 17.23 -10.14 34.28
CA LEU A 393 16.04 -10.65 33.59
C LEU A 393 15.27 -9.52 32.89
N LEU A 394 15.16 -8.35 33.53
CA LEU A 394 14.56 -7.15 32.91
C LEU A 394 15.42 -6.52 31.79
N ASP A 395 16.70 -6.91 31.68
CA ASP A 395 17.58 -6.51 30.57
C ASP A 395 17.41 -7.43 29.33
N SER A 396 16.49 -8.40 29.37
CA SER A 396 16.34 -9.46 28.37
C SER A 396 14.89 -9.69 27.93
N PRO A 397 14.64 -9.91 26.62
CA PRO A 397 13.35 -10.41 26.14
C PRO A 397 12.99 -11.81 26.68
N GLN A 398 13.95 -12.59 27.21
CA GLN A 398 13.64 -13.89 27.83
C GLN A 398 12.64 -13.79 29.00
N SER A 399 12.56 -12.64 29.66
CA SER A 399 11.55 -12.36 30.70
C SER A 399 10.10 -12.52 30.22
N ILE A 400 9.83 -12.32 28.93
CA ILE A 400 8.50 -12.49 28.30
C ILE A 400 8.06 -13.95 28.38
N CYS A 401 9.00 -14.91 28.42
CA CYS A 401 8.71 -16.34 28.50
C CYS A 401 8.10 -16.78 29.85
N PHE A 402 8.15 -15.93 30.88
CA PHE A 402 7.55 -16.16 32.20
C PHE A 402 6.07 -15.75 32.24
N LEU A 403 5.54 -15.14 31.18
CA LEU A 403 4.18 -14.61 31.16
C LEU A 403 3.12 -15.69 30.90
N GLU A 404 1.94 -15.44 31.45
CA GLU A 404 0.72 -16.21 31.19
C GLU A 404 0.04 -15.82 29.88
N ARG A 405 -0.89 -16.66 29.43
CA ARG A 405 -1.63 -16.51 28.15
C ARG A 405 -2.23 -15.11 27.95
N LEU A 406 -2.87 -14.53 28.97
CA LEU A 406 -3.54 -13.22 28.86
C LEU A 406 -2.54 -12.07 28.65
N ASP A 407 -1.44 -12.06 29.41
CA ASP A 407 -0.35 -11.08 29.29
C ASP A 407 0.27 -11.16 27.87
N LEU A 408 0.49 -12.37 27.35
CA LEU A 408 1.02 -12.61 25.99
C LEU A 408 0.03 -12.17 24.89
N ILE A 409 -1.28 -12.42 25.06
CA ILE A 409 -2.30 -11.95 24.10
C ILE A 409 -2.32 -10.42 24.01
N GLN A 410 -2.22 -9.71 25.14
CA GLN A 410 -2.16 -8.24 25.14
C GLN A 410 -0.92 -7.73 24.38
N ILE A 411 0.26 -8.28 24.67
CA ILE A 411 1.50 -7.93 23.97
C ILE A 411 1.36 -8.17 22.46
N ARG A 412 0.89 -9.36 22.05
CA ARG A 412 0.69 -9.69 20.64
C ARG A 412 -0.28 -8.73 19.96
N ASN A 413 -1.42 -8.44 20.58
CA ASN A 413 -2.46 -7.61 19.99
C ASN A 413 -1.95 -6.18 19.72
N LEU A 414 -1.19 -5.58 20.66
CA LEU A 414 -0.53 -4.30 20.40
C LEU A 414 0.47 -4.38 19.24
N LEU A 415 1.33 -5.40 19.23
CA LEU A 415 2.36 -5.56 18.19
C LEU A 415 1.75 -5.76 16.79
N LYS A 416 0.62 -6.46 16.67
CA LYS A 416 -0.14 -6.58 15.40
C LYS A 416 -0.72 -5.24 14.92
N ASN A 417 -1.09 -4.34 15.83
CA ASN A 417 -1.63 -3.03 15.48
C ASN A 417 -0.54 -2.05 14.97
N ILE A 418 0.74 -2.39 15.08
CA ILE A 418 1.83 -1.57 14.56
C ILE A 418 1.95 -1.75 13.04
N LYS A 419 1.54 -0.72 12.29
CA LYS A 419 1.67 -0.68 10.83
C LYS A 419 3.13 -0.79 10.39
N CYS A 420 3.42 -1.80 9.58
CA CYS A 420 4.76 -2.09 9.09
C CYS A 420 5.13 -1.39 7.77
N GLU A 421 4.14 -0.80 7.08
CA GLU A 421 4.29 -0.19 5.75
C GLU A 421 3.53 1.13 5.61
N ARG A 422 4.04 2.00 4.75
CA ARG A 422 3.44 3.30 4.42
C ARG A 422 3.29 3.42 2.90
N ARG A 423 2.04 3.41 2.42
CA ARG A 423 1.68 3.73 1.03
C ARG A 423 1.67 5.25 0.83
N ASP A 424 2.85 5.86 0.85
CA ASP A 424 3.10 7.30 0.63
C ASP A 424 3.82 7.63 -0.68
N GLY A 425 4.12 6.63 -1.53
CA GLY A 425 4.89 6.81 -2.76
C GLY A 425 6.41 6.79 -2.60
N THR A 426 6.95 6.81 -1.37
CA THR A 426 8.41 6.81 -1.12
C THR A 426 9.14 5.68 -1.84
N ASP A 427 8.54 4.49 -1.92
CA ASP A 427 9.17 3.37 -2.61
C ASP A 427 9.28 3.61 -4.12
N MET A 428 8.21 4.10 -4.75
CA MET A 428 8.20 4.48 -6.17
C MET A 428 9.25 5.57 -6.44
N VAL A 429 9.26 6.63 -5.64
CA VAL A 429 10.26 7.71 -5.73
C VAL A 429 11.67 7.16 -5.60
N CYS A 430 11.93 6.28 -4.63
CA CYS A 430 13.23 5.64 -4.48
C CYS A 430 13.64 4.85 -5.72
N ARG A 431 12.77 3.99 -6.25
CA ARG A 431 13.04 3.17 -7.45
C ARG A 431 13.27 4.02 -8.70
N GLY A 432 12.49 5.09 -8.90
CA GLY A 432 12.67 6.02 -10.01
C GLY A 432 14.03 6.73 -9.93
N VAL A 433 14.43 7.17 -8.74
CA VAL A 433 15.74 7.79 -8.51
C VAL A 433 16.88 6.77 -8.67
N ASP A 434 16.71 5.53 -8.22
CA ASP A 434 17.70 4.45 -8.45
C ASP A 434 17.86 4.13 -9.94
N SER A 435 16.74 3.98 -10.67
CA SER A 435 16.69 3.84 -12.14
C SER A 435 17.40 4.98 -12.86
N LEU A 436 17.17 6.23 -12.44
CA LEU A 436 17.84 7.41 -13.00
C LEU A 436 19.34 7.40 -12.73
N LEU A 437 19.75 7.14 -11.48
CA LEU A 437 21.15 7.11 -11.08
C LEU A 437 21.93 6.00 -11.82
N ASP A 438 21.36 4.80 -11.99
CA ASP A 438 22.03 3.72 -12.72
C ASP A 438 22.14 3.96 -14.24
N ARG A 439 21.29 4.84 -14.80
CA ARG A 439 21.42 5.35 -16.19
C ARG A 439 22.47 6.44 -16.32
N THR A 440 22.58 7.36 -15.37
CA THR A 440 23.52 8.52 -15.42
C THR A 440 24.91 8.23 -14.85
N ARG A 441 25.08 7.15 -14.08
CA ARG A 441 26.34 6.73 -13.45
C ARG A 441 27.41 6.39 -14.49
N VAL A 442 28.49 7.16 -14.46
CA VAL A 442 29.73 6.85 -15.19
C VAL A 442 30.34 5.57 -14.60
N LYS A 443 30.66 4.61 -15.47
CA LYS A 443 31.15 3.28 -15.09
C LYS A 443 32.65 3.14 -15.29
N GLU A 444 33.21 4.00 -16.14
CA GLU A 444 34.57 4.00 -16.67
C GLU A 444 35.56 4.67 -15.71
N ASN A 445 36.76 4.11 -15.64
CA ASN A 445 37.90 4.77 -15.01
C ASN A 445 38.56 5.70 -16.03
N ILE A 446 38.90 6.91 -15.59
CA ILE A 446 39.68 7.89 -16.37
C ILE A 446 40.83 8.31 -15.47
N ASP A 447 42.04 7.88 -15.81
CA ASP A 447 43.24 8.12 -15.03
C ASP A 447 44.20 9.07 -15.80
N PHE A 448 45.29 9.49 -15.15
CA PHE A 448 46.31 10.36 -15.77
C PHE A 448 47.71 9.80 -15.55
N ASP A 449 48.65 10.20 -16.41
CA ASP A 449 50.07 10.11 -16.09
C ASP A 449 50.45 11.11 -14.99
N THR A 450 51.61 10.91 -14.36
CA THR A 450 52.14 11.80 -13.30
C THR A 450 52.28 13.28 -13.69
N HIS A 451 52.42 13.59 -14.98
CA HIS A 451 52.60 14.96 -15.47
C HIS A 451 51.30 15.61 -15.97
N TYR A 452 50.15 14.89 -15.95
CA TYR A 452 48.90 15.30 -16.59
C TYR A 452 49.13 15.76 -18.05
N SER A 453 49.84 14.94 -18.82
CA SER A 453 50.08 15.08 -20.26
C SER A 453 49.22 14.12 -21.09
N LEU A 454 48.84 12.98 -20.50
CA LEU A 454 48.07 11.90 -21.07
C LEU A 454 46.85 11.59 -20.19
N VAL A 455 45.69 11.47 -20.84
CA VAL A 455 44.49 10.85 -20.27
C VAL A 455 44.52 9.37 -20.61
N LEU A 456 44.31 8.53 -19.61
CA LEU A 456 44.44 7.08 -19.69
C LEU A 456 43.04 6.48 -19.54
N LEU A 457 42.57 5.85 -20.62
CA LEU A 457 41.24 5.25 -20.70
C LEU A 457 41.15 3.91 -19.96
N ASP A 458 39.96 3.57 -19.46
CA ASP A 458 39.71 2.33 -18.74
C ASP A 458 40.19 1.08 -19.49
N LYS A 459 41.17 0.37 -18.92
CA LYS A 459 41.71 -0.89 -19.46
C LYS A 459 40.65 -1.99 -19.70
N ARG A 460 39.46 -1.90 -19.07
CA ARG A 460 38.32 -2.80 -19.34
C ARG A 460 37.74 -2.64 -20.75
N LEU A 461 37.95 -1.50 -21.42
CA LEU A 461 37.54 -1.29 -22.81
C LEU A 461 38.36 -2.14 -23.81
N LEU A 462 39.56 -2.60 -23.43
CA LEU A 462 40.37 -3.54 -24.22
C LEU A 462 39.91 -4.99 -24.10
N LYS A 463 39.12 -5.32 -23.07
CA LYS A 463 38.49 -6.64 -22.84
C LYS A 463 37.44 -6.54 -21.73
N ARG A 464 36.18 -6.86 -22.06
CA ARG A 464 35.10 -7.05 -21.08
C ARG A 464 35.55 -7.86 -19.85
N SER A 465 35.47 -7.20 -18.68
CA SER A 465 35.94 -7.71 -17.40
C SER A 465 34.89 -7.44 -16.33
N ASN A 466 34.60 -8.42 -15.48
CA ASN A 466 33.66 -8.29 -14.36
C ASN A 466 34.30 -7.57 -13.15
N ALA A 467 35.30 -6.72 -13.37
CA ALA A 467 35.94 -5.96 -12.30
C ALA A 467 34.99 -4.85 -11.81
N PRO A 468 34.91 -4.60 -10.49
CA PRO A 468 34.01 -3.61 -9.90
C PRO A 468 34.09 -2.23 -10.57
N PHE A 469 32.99 -1.49 -10.57
CA PHE A 469 32.97 -0.08 -10.98
C PHE A 469 33.64 0.80 -9.91
N ASP A 470 34.26 1.89 -10.34
CA ASP A 470 34.77 2.91 -9.41
C ASP A 470 33.68 3.93 -9.10
N ASP A 471 33.02 3.70 -7.97
CA ASP A 471 31.95 4.54 -7.44
C ASP A 471 32.47 5.74 -6.62
N GLU A 472 33.77 5.77 -6.28
CA GLU A 472 34.41 6.89 -5.58
C GLU A 472 35.03 7.94 -6.53
N GLY A 473 35.03 7.67 -7.84
CA GLY A 473 35.61 8.52 -8.86
C GLY A 473 37.08 8.83 -8.59
N LYS A 474 37.87 7.85 -8.12
CA LYS A 474 39.23 8.07 -7.67
C LYS A 474 40.20 8.17 -8.85
N ILE A 475 40.96 9.26 -8.90
CA ILE A 475 42.01 9.45 -9.91
C ILE A 475 43.28 8.72 -9.46
N ASN A 476 43.78 7.82 -10.29
CA ASN A 476 45.09 7.20 -10.12
C ASN A 476 46.11 7.93 -11.00
N LEU A 477 47.27 8.25 -10.42
CA LEU A 477 48.40 8.80 -11.16
C LEU A 477 49.35 7.66 -11.50
N ILE A 478 49.64 7.50 -12.78
CA ILE A 478 50.37 6.36 -13.33
C ILE A 478 51.77 6.81 -13.74
N ASP A 479 52.79 6.21 -13.12
CA ASP A 479 54.20 6.54 -13.37
C ASP A 479 54.67 6.11 -14.77
N ASP A 480 54.26 4.92 -15.22
CA ASP A 480 54.55 4.38 -16.55
C ASP A 480 53.28 3.85 -17.25
N PRO A 481 52.72 4.60 -18.22
CA PRO A 481 51.59 4.16 -19.03
C PRO A 481 51.86 2.91 -19.88
N GLU A 482 53.11 2.57 -20.22
CA GLU A 482 53.41 1.33 -20.96
C GLU A 482 53.18 0.11 -20.07
N THR A 483 53.79 0.09 -18.88
CA THR A 483 53.57 -0.98 -17.90
C THR A 483 52.08 -1.09 -17.50
N HIS A 484 51.35 0.02 -17.39
CA HIS A 484 49.92 0.00 -17.04
C HIS A 484 49.06 -0.84 -17.99
N TYR A 485 49.30 -0.74 -19.31
CA TYR A 485 48.58 -1.55 -20.31
C TYR A 485 49.31 -2.84 -20.70
N ALA A 486 50.56 -3.06 -20.27
CA ALA A 486 51.35 -4.23 -20.62
C ALA A 486 50.68 -5.57 -20.24
N GLU A 487 50.01 -5.60 -19.08
CA GLU A 487 49.27 -6.77 -18.59
C GLU A 487 47.84 -6.91 -19.16
N ALA A 488 47.31 -5.86 -19.80
CA ALA A 488 45.97 -5.87 -20.36
C ALA A 488 45.91 -6.83 -21.56
N LYS A 489 45.07 -7.87 -21.45
CA LYS A 489 44.72 -8.76 -22.58
C LYS A 489 43.87 -7.97 -23.57
N VAL A 490 44.36 -7.83 -24.79
CA VAL A 490 43.71 -7.06 -25.86
C VAL A 490 42.83 -8.00 -26.70
N GLN A 491 41.51 -8.00 -26.49
CA GLN A 491 40.59 -8.88 -27.22
C GLN A 491 39.15 -8.33 -27.24
N GLY A 492 38.56 -8.24 -28.43
CA GLY A 492 37.18 -7.81 -28.64
C GLY A 492 37.04 -6.43 -29.28
N ASP A 493 35.79 -6.01 -29.46
CA ASP A 493 35.36 -4.75 -30.06
C ASP A 493 34.50 -3.90 -29.10
N ASP A 494 34.60 -4.17 -27.80
CA ASP A 494 33.86 -3.50 -26.73
C ASP A 494 34.01 -1.97 -26.80
N ILE A 495 35.26 -1.47 -26.99
CA ILE A 495 35.53 -0.02 -27.16
C ILE A 495 34.78 0.63 -28.32
N ILE A 496 34.55 -0.09 -29.43
CA ILE A 496 33.81 0.46 -30.59
C ILE A 496 32.33 0.54 -30.27
N SER A 497 31.81 -0.44 -29.55
CA SER A 497 30.44 -0.42 -29.04
C SER A 497 30.26 0.75 -28.06
N TRP A 498 31.23 0.97 -27.17
CA TRP A 498 31.26 2.06 -26.20
C TRP A 498 31.41 3.46 -26.80
N LEU A 499 32.20 3.63 -27.87
CA LEU A 499 32.33 4.89 -28.60
C LEU A 499 31.04 5.28 -29.35
N VAL A 500 30.26 4.27 -29.77
CA VAL A 500 29.02 4.46 -30.54
C VAL A 500 27.79 4.58 -29.63
N ASP A 501 27.83 3.99 -28.42
CA ASP A 501 26.91 4.26 -27.32
C ASP A 501 27.17 5.68 -26.75
N TYR A 502 26.81 6.66 -27.57
CA TYR A 502 27.00 8.10 -27.37
C TYR A 502 25.68 8.88 -27.45
N ASP A 503 24.59 8.24 -27.87
CA ASP A 503 23.25 8.84 -27.86
C ASP A 503 22.62 8.87 -26.44
N SER A 504 23.27 8.26 -25.44
CA SER A 504 22.90 8.23 -24.02
C SER A 504 23.41 9.43 -23.20
N VAL A 505 24.25 10.29 -23.77
CA VAL A 505 24.86 11.44 -23.09
C VAL A 505 24.27 12.74 -23.64
N ASP A 506 23.95 13.69 -22.75
CA ASP A 506 23.45 15.01 -23.15
C ASP A 506 24.44 15.71 -24.09
N LYS A 507 23.93 16.33 -25.15
CA LYS A 507 24.73 16.88 -26.26
C LYS A 507 25.15 18.33 -26.01
N SER A 508 24.66 18.97 -24.94
CA SER A 508 25.17 20.26 -24.46
C SER A 508 26.43 20.08 -23.61
N ILE A 509 27.52 20.71 -24.04
CA ILE A 509 28.89 20.53 -23.50
C ILE A 509 29.15 21.36 -22.22
N SER A 510 28.18 22.17 -21.80
CA SER A 510 28.39 23.20 -20.78
C SER A 510 27.12 23.58 -19.99
N ARG A 511 26.25 22.63 -19.65
CA ARG A 511 25.29 22.91 -18.56
C ARG A 511 26.07 23.19 -17.27
N PRO A 512 25.70 24.18 -16.46
CA PRO A 512 26.24 24.32 -15.11
C PRO A 512 26.05 23.03 -14.29
N VAL A 513 27.00 22.72 -13.41
CA VAL A 513 26.88 21.64 -12.40
C VAL A 513 25.56 21.75 -11.61
N ARG A 514 25.07 22.98 -11.45
CA ARG A 514 23.80 23.31 -10.80
C ARG A 514 22.56 22.77 -11.54
N GLU A 515 22.53 22.83 -12.87
CA GLU A 515 21.38 22.36 -13.68
C GLU A 515 21.27 20.82 -13.71
N HIS A 516 22.36 20.10 -13.42
CA HIS A 516 22.42 18.65 -13.50
C HIS A 516 21.43 17.99 -12.52
N ASN A 517 20.45 17.26 -13.07
CA ASN A 517 19.34 16.64 -12.33
C ASN A 517 18.50 17.62 -11.47
N LEU A 518 18.56 18.92 -11.72
CA LEU A 518 17.93 19.94 -10.87
C LEU A 518 16.43 19.69 -10.63
N GLY A 519 15.67 19.34 -11.68
CA GLY A 519 14.24 19.07 -11.58
C GLY A 519 13.89 18.00 -10.54
N ILE A 520 14.48 16.81 -10.64
CA ILE A 520 14.25 15.71 -9.70
C ILE A 520 14.90 15.97 -8.33
N TRP A 521 16.01 16.71 -8.29
CA TRP A 521 16.69 17.06 -7.04
C TRP A 521 15.82 17.99 -6.18
N VAL A 522 15.24 19.03 -6.76
CA VAL A 522 14.34 19.95 -6.03
C VAL A 522 13.04 19.24 -5.67
N ALA A 523 12.49 18.40 -6.56
CA ALA A 523 11.31 17.59 -6.23
C ALA A 523 11.56 16.68 -5.01
N LEU A 524 12.67 15.93 -5.01
CA LEU A 524 13.01 15.05 -3.90
C LEU A 524 13.33 15.82 -2.60
N LEU A 525 13.87 17.04 -2.69
CA LEU A 525 14.00 17.92 -1.52
C LEU A 525 12.62 18.29 -0.94
N ARG A 526 11.63 18.56 -1.78
CA ARG A 526 10.23 18.77 -1.35
C ARG A 526 9.66 17.48 -0.72
N ASP A 527 9.90 16.30 -1.28
CA ASP A 527 9.44 15.03 -0.69
C ASP A 527 10.01 14.77 0.72
N VAL A 528 11.26 15.17 0.96
CA VAL A 528 11.88 15.14 2.29
C VAL A 528 11.21 16.15 3.23
N GLN A 529 10.98 17.38 2.77
CA GLN A 529 10.30 18.43 3.56
C GLN A 529 8.84 18.04 3.90
N TYR A 530 8.12 17.38 2.98
CA TYR A 530 6.79 16.80 3.22
C TYR A 530 6.84 15.75 4.33
N SER A 531 7.85 14.90 4.31
CA SER A 531 8.08 13.93 5.38
C SER A 531 8.39 14.61 6.72
N CYS A 532 9.16 15.71 6.73
CA CYS A 532 9.38 16.53 7.92
C CYS A 532 8.08 17.18 8.45
N ARG A 533 7.21 17.71 7.57
CA ARG A 533 5.89 18.24 8.00
C ARG A 533 4.99 17.13 8.55
N ALA A 534 4.97 15.97 7.91
CA ALA A 534 4.23 14.81 8.39
C ALA A 534 4.70 14.35 9.78
N LEU A 535 6.02 14.37 10.05
CA LEU A 535 6.56 14.18 11.40
C LEU A 535 6.03 15.25 12.37
N GLY A 536 6.09 16.54 12.00
CA GLY A 536 5.54 17.64 12.81
C GLY A 536 4.08 17.41 13.22
N THR A 537 3.21 17.01 12.27
CA THR A 537 1.81 16.69 12.58
C THR A 537 1.67 15.48 13.51
N LYS A 538 2.54 14.45 13.41
CA LYS A 538 2.49 13.31 14.35
C LYS A 538 3.02 13.67 15.74
N TYR A 539 4.09 14.46 15.84
CA TYR A 539 4.62 14.93 17.12
C TYR A 539 3.63 15.87 17.82
N ALA A 540 2.94 16.76 17.10
CA ALA A 540 1.86 17.57 17.65
C ALA A 540 0.70 16.69 18.19
N LYS A 541 0.32 15.63 17.46
CA LYS A 541 -0.67 14.65 17.92
C LYS A 541 -0.19 13.82 19.13
N LYS A 542 1.10 13.47 19.20
CA LYS A 542 1.70 12.84 20.38
C LYS A 542 1.60 13.76 21.59
N ARG A 543 2.03 15.02 21.44
CA ARG A 543 1.99 16.05 22.48
C ARG A 543 0.57 16.21 23.06
N HIS A 544 -0.44 16.33 22.19
CA HIS A 544 -1.84 16.46 22.60
C HIS A 544 -2.37 15.26 23.41
N VAL A 545 -1.87 14.03 23.14
CA VAL A 545 -2.23 12.83 23.91
C VAL A 545 -1.46 12.79 25.25
N LEU A 546 -0.22 13.25 25.29
CA LEU A 546 0.56 13.37 26.53
C LEU A 546 0.03 14.47 27.46
N ASP A 547 -0.42 15.60 26.91
CA ASP A 547 -1.05 16.67 27.70
C ASP A 547 -2.40 16.21 28.29
N TYR A 548 -3.10 15.29 27.61
CA TYR A 548 -4.27 14.58 28.16
C TYR A 548 -3.87 13.54 29.22
N GLU A 549 -2.76 12.82 29.05
CA GLU A 549 -2.22 11.89 30.06
C GLU A 549 -1.90 12.62 31.38
N GLU A 550 -1.30 13.81 31.30
CA GLU A 550 -1.02 14.67 32.46
C GLU A 550 -2.31 15.12 33.16
N ALA A 551 -3.34 15.49 32.40
CA ALA A 551 -4.66 15.83 32.94
C ALA A 551 -5.35 14.63 33.64
N LEU A 552 -5.29 13.42 33.04
CA LEU A 552 -5.85 12.21 33.62
C LEU A 552 -5.07 11.75 34.87
N ALA A 553 -3.76 11.94 34.92
CA ALA A 553 -2.94 11.71 36.11
C ALA A 553 -3.30 12.68 37.25
N GLU A 554 -3.71 13.91 36.94
CA GLU A 554 -4.24 14.84 37.95
C GLU A 554 -5.61 14.41 38.48
N VAL A 555 -6.49 13.89 37.61
CA VAL A 555 -7.79 13.30 38.00
C VAL A 555 -7.60 12.11 38.96
N GLU A 556 -6.70 11.18 38.64
CA GLU A 556 -6.32 10.08 39.55
C GLU A 556 -5.80 10.61 40.88
N LYS A 557 -4.87 11.58 40.85
CA LYS A 557 -4.27 12.14 42.06
C LYS A 557 -5.31 12.76 42.99
N LEU A 558 -6.34 13.40 42.45
CA LEU A 558 -7.45 13.94 43.25
C LEU A 558 -8.23 12.82 43.97
N CYS A 559 -8.52 11.73 43.27
CA CYS A 559 -9.16 10.55 43.87
C CYS A 559 -8.27 9.92 44.96
N THR A 560 -6.97 9.75 44.68
CA THR A 560 -6.00 9.22 45.66
C THR A 560 -5.88 10.13 46.88
N SER A 561 -5.83 11.45 46.70
CA SER A 561 -5.77 12.43 47.81
C SER A 561 -7.03 12.41 48.68
N GLU A 562 -8.20 12.13 48.09
CA GLU A 562 -9.43 11.92 48.84
C GLU A 562 -9.39 10.61 49.64
N ASP A 563 -8.86 9.51 49.09
CA ASP A 563 -8.60 8.30 49.88
C ASP A 563 -7.65 8.55 51.05
N GLU A 564 -6.64 9.42 50.88
CA GLU A 564 -5.77 9.82 52.00
C GLU A 564 -6.56 10.56 53.08
N ARG A 565 -7.45 11.47 52.68
CA ARG A 565 -8.32 12.22 53.59
C ARG A 565 -9.34 11.32 54.30
N ARG A 566 -9.89 10.31 53.62
CA ARG A 566 -10.85 9.33 54.17
C ARG A 566 -10.26 8.47 55.29
N ARG A 567 -8.95 8.20 55.28
CA ARG A 567 -8.27 7.44 56.34
C ARG A 567 -8.33 8.12 57.72
N ASP A 568 -8.43 9.45 57.74
CA ASP A 568 -8.40 10.26 58.97
C ASP A 568 -9.77 10.86 59.35
N LEU A 569 -10.83 10.61 58.58
CA LEU A 569 -12.16 11.24 58.74
C LEU A 569 -13.32 10.23 58.79
N GLN A 570 -14.43 10.63 59.40
CA GLN A 570 -15.65 9.83 59.45
C GLN A 570 -16.41 9.82 58.11
N GLU A 571 -17.17 8.75 57.86
CA GLU A 571 -17.85 8.47 56.57
C GLU A 571 -18.83 9.57 56.14
N ASP A 572 -19.43 10.29 57.10
CA ASP A 572 -20.32 11.44 56.85
C ASP A 572 -19.60 12.66 56.23
N GLN A 573 -18.26 12.67 56.26
CA GLN A 573 -17.41 13.75 55.73
C GLN A 573 -16.74 13.40 54.40
N TRP A 574 -17.00 12.21 53.85
CA TRP A 574 -16.44 11.75 52.58
C TRP A 574 -17.13 12.46 51.41
N LYS A 575 -16.37 12.84 50.37
CA LYS A 575 -16.93 13.26 49.07
C LYS A 575 -16.75 12.11 48.08
N SER A 576 -17.78 11.75 47.31
CA SER A 576 -17.57 10.84 46.17
C SER A 576 -16.57 11.45 45.18
N TYR A 577 -15.83 10.61 44.47
CA TYR A 577 -14.87 11.09 43.47
C TYR A 577 -15.58 11.91 42.39
N ALA A 578 -16.76 11.49 41.93
CA ALA A 578 -17.55 12.23 40.96
C ALA A 578 -17.91 13.65 41.43
N SER A 579 -18.31 13.80 42.70
CA SER A 579 -18.60 15.10 43.30
C SER A 579 -17.32 15.96 43.43
N LEU A 580 -16.22 15.37 43.92
CA LEU A 580 -14.93 16.05 44.06
C LEU A 580 -14.36 16.54 42.72
N LEU A 581 -14.43 15.71 41.68
CA LEU A 581 -13.97 16.04 40.34
C LEU A 581 -14.83 17.14 39.71
N CYS A 582 -16.16 17.10 39.89
CA CYS A 582 -17.04 18.17 39.43
C CYS A 582 -16.76 19.49 40.16
N ASP A 583 -16.60 19.49 41.49
CA ASP A 583 -16.22 20.69 42.26
C ASP A 583 -14.90 21.28 41.72
N LYS A 584 -13.92 20.42 41.40
CA LYS A 584 -12.62 20.85 40.84
C LYS A 584 -12.72 21.37 39.41
N CYS A 585 -13.68 20.89 38.63
CA CYS A 585 -13.99 21.45 37.32
C CYS A 585 -14.57 22.86 37.46
N GLU A 586 -15.55 23.05 38.37
CA GLU A 586 -16.18 24.35 38.63
C GLU A 586 -15.17 25.42 39.12
N GLU A 587 -14.17 25.04 39.93
CA GLU A 587 -13.06 25.92 40.31
C GLU A 587 -12.16 26.37 39.13
N ARG A 588 -12.11 25.60 38.03
CA ARG A 588 -11.19 25.81 36.89
C ARG A 588 -11.81 26.55 35.71
N VAL A 589 -13.13 26.61 35.61
CA VAL A 589 -13.90 27.29 34.55
C VAL A 589 -13.42 28.72 34.23
N PRO A 590 -13.00 29.57 35.20
CA PRO A 590 -12.51 30.92 34.91
C PRO A 590 -11.23 30.97 34.05
N GLY A 591 -10.51 29.85 33.88
CA GLY A 591 -9.27 29.77 33.10
C GLY A 591 -9.48 29.18 31.71
N ASN A 592 -9.46 30.03 30.67
CA ASN A 592 -9.51 29.59 29.26
C ASN A 592 -8.16 29.00 28.76
N SER A 593 -7.43 28.27 29.60
CA SER A 593 -6.17 27.60 29.22
C SER A 593 -6.42 26.24 28.56
N LEU A 594 -5.51 25.80 27.70
CA LEU A 594 -5.57 24.47 27.09
C LEU A 594 -5.58 23.35 28.16
N SER A 595 -4.81 23.52 29.24
CA SER A 595 -4.76 22.59 30.37
C SER A 595 -6.10 22.46 31.11
N ALA A 596 -6.83 23.56 31.32
CA ALA A 596 -8.15 23.52 31.95
C ALA A 596 -9.16 22.78 31.06
N LYS A 597 -9.10 22.99 29.73
CA LYS A 597 -9.97 22.29 28.77
C LYS A 597 -9.68 20.79 28.70
N LEU A 598 -8.41 20.39 28.67
CA LEU A 598 -8.02 18.97 28.69
C LEU A 598 -8.41 18.29 30.01
N PHE A 599 -8.30 19.00 31.14
CA PHE A 599 -8.79 18.51 32.43
C PHE A 599 -10.32 18.30 32.44
N LEU A 600 -11.10 19.22 31.89
CA LEU A 600 -12.54 19.07 31.74
C LEU A 600 -12.90 17.86 30.83
N CYS A 601 -12.20 17.68 29.71
CA CYS A 601 -12.39 16.51 28.84
C CYS A 601 -12.06 15.21 29.58
N ALA A 602 -10.95 15.16 30.32
CA ALA A 602 -10.57 13.97 31.09
C ALA A 602 -11.58 13.64 32.22
N VAL A 603 -12.14 14.65 32.89
CA VAL A 603 -13.19 14.41 33.91
C VAL A 603 -14.49 13.93 33.28
N ARG A 604 -14.95 14.55 32.18
CA ARG A 604 -16.10 14.06 31.42
C ARG A 604 -15.90 12.59 31.04
N ASP A 605 -14.80 12.28 30.36
CA ASP A 605 -14.55 10.95 29.82
C ASP A 605 -14.48 9.88 30.93
N VAL A 606 -14.03 10.25 32.14
CA VAL A 606 -14.06 9.39 33.33
C VAL A 606 -15.47 9.18 33.91
N LEU A 607 -16.33 10.21 33.91
CA LEU A 607 -17.70 10.12 34.44
C LEU A 607 -18.70 9.51 33.44
N ASP A 608 -18.43 9.66 32.14
CA ASP A 608 -19.20 9.04 31.05
C ASP A 608 -18.81 7.57 30.82
N GLY A 609 -17.70 7.10 31.41
CA GLY A 609 -17.14 5.78 31.11
C GLY A 609 -16.70 5.64 29.64
N ALA A 610 -16.05 6.67 29.10
CA ALA A 610 -15.86 6.83 27.67
C ALA A 610 -14.95 5.76 27.05
N TRP A 611 -15.44 5.15 25.97
CA TRP A 611 -14.72 4.14 25.16
C TRP A 611 -13.73 4.74 24.16
N ARG A 612 -13.65 6.08 24.10
CA ARG A 612 -12.77 6.84 23.20
C ARG A 612 -12.24 8.07 23.90
N LEU A 613 -10.95 8.35 23.71
CA LEU A 613 -10.33 9.60 24.13
C LEU A 613 -10.89 10.74 23.29
N THR A 614 -11.63 11.64 23.93
CA THR A 614 -12.17 12.83 23.29
C THR A 614 -11.16 13.99 23.33
N PHE A 615 -11.13 14.77 22.26
CA PHE A 615 -10.30 15.98 22.14
C PHE A 615 -11.10 17.18 21.62
N ASP A 616 -12.39 16.95 21.35
CA ASP A 616 -13.28 17.97 20.85
C ASP A 616 -13.72 18.88 22.01
N PHE A 617 -13.85 20.16 21.68
CA PHE A 617 -14.26 21.21 22.60
C PHE A 617 -15.70 21.61 22.26
N PRO A 618 -16.73 20.99 22.87
CA PRO A 618 -18.05 21.61 22.99
C PRO A 618 -17.95 23.00 23.64
N ASP A 619 -19.06 23.74 23.68
CA ASP A 619 -19.09 24.92 24.55
C ASP A 619 -18.73 24.52 25.99
N LEU A 620 -18.05 25.41 26.70
CA LEU A 620 -17.51 25.13 28.01
C LEU A 620 -18.64 24.78 29.01
N GLU A 621 -19.78 25.42 28.84
CA GLU A 621 -20.98 25.17 29.65
C GLU A 621 -21.65 23.83 29.30
N ASP A 622 -21.72 23.44 28.02
CA ASP A 622 -22.22 22.11 27.61
C ASP A 622 -21.39 20.99 28.23
N CYS A 623 -20.06 21.13 28.21
CA CYS A 623 -19.15 20.16 28.84
C CYS A 623 -19.35 20.09 30.37
N LEU A 624 -19.56 21.23 31.03
CA LEU A 624 -19.85 21.28 32.47
C LEU A 624 -21.22 20.70 32.83
N ASN A 625 -22.23 20.85 31.97
CA ASN A 625 -23.55 20.26 32.19
C ASN A 625 -23.49 18.73 32.17
N LEU A 626 -22.77 18.13 31.21
CA LEU A 626 -22.51 16.68 31.19
C LEU A 626 -21.79 16.21 32.48
N ILE A 627 -20.75 16.94 32.92
CA ILE A 627 -20.04 16.65 34.17
C ILE A 627 -20.95 16.75 35.41
N ARG A 628 -21.91 17.70 35.42
CA ARG A 628 -22.90 17.84 36.50
C ARG A 628 -23.91 16.69 36.54
N GLU A 629 -24.31 16.17 35.37
CA GLU A 629 -25.17 14.99 35.24
C GLU A 629 -24.46 13.71 35.72
N GLY A 630 -23.14 13.61 35.49
CA GLY A 630 -22.29 12.52 35.97
C GLY A 630 -22.09 12.41 37.51
N LYS A 631 -22.69 13.29 38.34
CA LYS A 631 -22.49 13.29 39.81
C LYS A 631 -22.95 12.02 40.53
N CYS A 632 -23.76 11.18 39.89
CA CYS A 632 -24.22 9.89 40.42
C CYS A 632 -23.26 8.71 40.14
N PHE A 633 -22.14 8.93 39.45
CA PHE A 633 -21.17 7.87 39.15
C PHE A 633 -20.45 7.37 40.41
N SER A 634 -20.37 6.06 40.62
CA SER A 634 -19.79 5.48 41.83
C SER A 634 -18.25 5.47 41.79
N ASP A 635 -17.61 5.60 42.95
CA ASP A 635 -16.15 5.66 43.09
C ASP A 635 -15.42 4.48 42.42
N ASN A 636 -15.97 3.27 42.49
CA ASN A 636 -15.40 2.09 41.81
C ASN A 636 -15.43 2.23 40.28
N MET A 637 -16.53 2.79 39.72
CA MET A 637 -16.66 3.02 38.29
C MET A 637 -15.73 4.14 37.81
N VAL A 638 -15.53 5.19 38.62
CA VAL A 638 -14.54 6.25 38.38
C VAL A 638 -13.13 5.65 38.25
N LEU A 639 -12.71 4.81 39.20
CA LEU A 639 -11.38 4.17 39.17
C LEU A 639 -11.20 3.24 37.96
N MET A 640 -12.20 2.40 37.64
CA MET A 640 -12.14 1.55 36.44
C MET A 640 -12.05 2.37 35.14
N SER A 641 -12.77 3.50 35.06
CA SER A 641 -12.71 4.39 33.90
C SER A 641 -11.33 5.06 33.76
N ILE A 642 -10.72 5.49 34.86
CA ILE A 642 -9.35 6.03 34.89
C ILE A 642 -8.34 5.00 34.38
N ASP A 643 -8.38 3.76 34.91
CA ASP A 643 -7.47 2.68 34.49
C ASP A 643 -7.65 2.31 33.01
N PHE A 644 -8.89 2.23 32.54
CA PHE A 644 -9.21 1.96 31.14
C PHE A 644 -8.68 3.06 30.21
N LEU A 645 -8.99 4.33 30.51
CA LEU A 645 -8.53 5.48 29.72
C LEU A 645 -6.99 5.59 29.71
N LYS A 646 -6.31 5.28 30.82
CA LYS A 646 -4.84 5.19 30.86
C LYS A 646 -4.28 4.11 29.93
N SER A 647 -4.92 2.95 29.85
CA SER A 647 -4.54 1.91 28.90
C SER A 647 -4.70 2.41 27.46
N MET A 648 -5.84 3.04 27.14
CA MET A 648 -6.08 3.63 25.81
C MET A 648 -5.06 4.70 25.43
N VAL A 649 -4.72 5.61 26.36
CA VAL A 649 -3.69 6.64 26.17
C VAL A 649 -2.35 5.98 25.87
N THR A 650 -1.96 4.98 26.66
CA THR A 650 -0.71 4.23 26.48
C THR A 650 -0.64 3.61 25.10
N ASP A 651 -1.65 2.83 24.69
CA ASP A 651 -1.68 2.17 23.37
C ASP A 651 -1.64 3.20 22.24
N LYS A 652 -2.37 4.32 22.37
CA LYS A 652 -2.38 5.40 21.39
C LYS A 652 -1.02 6.07 21.24
N VAL A 653 -0.29 6.32 22.33
CA VAL A 653 1.08 6.85 22.30
C VAL A 653 2.02 5.86 21.60
N LEU A 654 1.96 4.57 21.92
CA LEU A 654 2.80 3.53 21.32
C LEU A 654 2.56 3.37 19.79
N LEU A 655 1.31 3.48 19.36
CA LEU A 655 0.93 3.49 17.95
C LEU A 655 1.32 4.79 17.23
N ILE A 656 1.32 5.94 17.91
CA ILE A 656 1.84 7.20 17.35
C ILE A 656 3.36 7.14 17.21
N ASP A 657 4.08 6.65 18.22
CA ASP A 657 5.54 6.47 18.21
C ASP A 657 5.98 5.59 17.03
N SER A 658 5.30 4.46 16.83
CA SER A 658 5.61 3.55 15.72
C SER A 658 5.33 4.21 14.36
N LYS A 659 4.26 5.01 14.24
CA LYS A 659 3.97 5.81 13.03
C LYS A 659 5.01 6.92 12.80
N ILE A 660 5.58 7.51 13.85
CA ILE A 660 6.67 8.48 13.75
C ILE A 660 7.93 7.80 13.18
N LEU A 661 8.32 6.64 13.72
CA LEU A 661 9.48 5.88 13.21
C LEU A 661 9.31 5.44 11.75
N LEU A 662 8.08 5.11 11.34
CA LEU A 662 7.74 4.76 9.97
C LEU A 662 7.90 5.95 9.00
N ILE A 663 7.45 7.15 9.38
CA ILE A 663 7.63 8.37 8.56
C ILE A 663 9.12 8.77 8.53
N ASP A 664 9.83 8.68 9.65
CA ASP A 664 11.26 9.01 9.71
C ASP A 664 12.11 8.01 8.89
N ASN A 665 11.70 6.74 8.79
CA ASN A 665 12.29 5.79 7.85
C ASN A 665 12.14 6.25 6.39
N SER A 666 10.93 6.70 5.97
CA SER A 666 10.72 7.27 4.63
C SER A 666 11.62 8.50 4.40
N ARG A 667 11.62 9.45 5.35
CA ARG A 667 12.47 10.65 5.30
C ARG A 667 13.96 10.29 5.11
N ILE A 668 14.48 9.35 5.89
CA ILE A 668 15.89 8.92 5.79
C ILE A 668 16.19 8.27 4.44
N ARG A 669 15.28 7.48 3.87
CA ARG A 669 15.43 6.92 2.50
C ARG A 669 15.49 8.03 1.45
N LEU A 670 14.52 8.95 1.47
CA LEU A 670 14.44 10.07 0.53
C LEU A 670 15.68 10.97 0.62
N LEU A 671 16.11 11.32 1.83
CA LEU A 671 17.30 12.14 2.08
C LEU A 671 18.59 11.46 1.62
N ASN A 672 18.75 10.15 1.86
CA ASN A 672 19.91 9.42 1.33
C ASN A 672 19.94 9.43 -0.22
N ASN A 673 18.77 9.35 -0.87
CA ASN A 673 18.65 9.46 -2.33
C ASN A 673 18.90 10.90 -2.83
N LEU A 674 18.50 11.91 -2.08
CA LEU A 674 18.82 13.32 -2.36
C LEU A 674 20.34 13.56 -2.29
N THR A 675 21.00 13.07 -1.24
CA THR A 675 22.47 13.10 -1.14
C THR A 675 23.14 12.37 -2.31
N ARG A 676 22.56 11.29 -2.84
CA ARG A 676 23.08 10.61 -4.05
C ARG A 676 22.87 11.42 -5.32
N LEU A 677 21.74 12.11 -5.49
CA LEU A 677 21.51 13.05 -6.62
C LEU A 677 22.36 14.32 -6.52
N SER A 678 22.84 14.69 -5.33
CA SER A 678 23.84 15.76 -5.14
C SER A 678 25.21 15.39 -5.70
N VAL A 679 25.50 14.11 -5.98
CA VAL A 679 26.78 13.74 -6.64
C VAL A 679 26.82 14.35 -8.03
N PHE A 680 27.92 15.02 -8.34
CA PHE A 680 28.30 15.39 -9.68
C PHE A 680 29.62 14.73 -10.03
N ASP A 681 29.67 13.98 -11.14
CA ASP A 681 30.86 13.27 -11.60
C ASP A 681 31.43 13.96 -12.84
N HIS A 682 32.58 14.62 -12.67
CA HIS A 682 33.26 15.34 -13.75
C HIS A 682 33.79 14.42 -14.87
N ARG A 683 33.82 13.09 -14.69
CA ARG A 683 34.03 12.15 -15.82
C ARG A 683 32.94 12.30 -16.88
N SER A 684 31.72 12.71 -16.54
CA SER A 684 30.63 12.89 -17.50
C SER A 684 30.98 13.92 -18.58
N TYR A 685 31.44 15.12 -18.20
CA TYR A 685 31.99 16.12 -19.13
C TYR A 685 33.22 15.58 -19.86
N MET A 686 34.12 14.91 -19.15
CA MET A 686 35.33 14.37 -19.76
C MET A 686 35.01 13.35 -20.87
N LEU A 687 33.96 12.54 -20.70
CA LEU A 687 33.46 11.60 -21.72
C LEU A 687 32.74 12.29 -22.88
N GLN A 688 32.00 13.38 -22.65
CA GLN A 688 31.44 14.23 -23.72
C GLN A 688 32.54 14.80 -24.63
N LEU A 689 33.72 15.08 -24.08
CA LEU A 689 34.86 15.61 -24.84
C LEU A 689 35.71 14.49 -25.47
N LEU A 690 35.96 13.39 -24.75
CA LEU A 690 36.78 12.27 -25.19
C LEU A 690 36.14 11.41 -26.28
N LYS A 691 34.86 11.02 -26.13
CA LYS A 691 34.23 10.07 -27.07
C LYS A 691 34.18 10.61 -28.51
N PRO A 692 33.82 11.88 -28.79
CA PRO A 692 33.87 12.45 -30.14
C PRO A 692 35.29 12.52 -30.71
N PHE A 693 36.29 12.88 -29.90
CA PHE A 693 37.69 12.91 -30.31
C PHE A 693 38.19 11.51 -30.72
N LEU A 694 37.93 10.50 -29.89
CA LEU A 694 38.32 9.12 -30.16
C LEU A 694 37.60 8.54 -31.39
N LEU A 695 36.31 8.85 -31.55
CA LEU A 695 35.54 8.45 -32.73
C LEU A 695 36.06 9.12 -34.01
N PHE A 696 36.49 10.38 -33.93
CA PHE A 696 37.15 11.08 -35.03
C PHE A 696 38.51 10.45 -35.37
N GLU A 697 39.37 10.20 -34.38
CA GLU A 697 40.69 9.60 -34.59
C GLU A 697 40.60 8.20 -35.22
N ILE A 698 39.70 7.33 -34.76
CA ILE A 698 39.59 5.98 -35.33
C ILE A 698 39.06 5.99 -36.78
N VAL A 699 38.14 6.91 -37.11
CA VAL A 699 37.67 7.12 -38.51
C VAL A 699 38.79 7.71 -39.38
N ASN A 700 39.63 8.59 -38.83
CA ASN A 700 40.80 9.14 -39.50
C ASN A 700 41.87 8.06 -39.76
N MET A 701 42.14 7.19 -38.78
CA MET A 701 43.01 6.01 -38.93
C MET A 701 42.48 5.05 -40.00
N GLU A 702 41.17 4.72 -39.96
CA GLU A 702 40.55 3.82 -40.94
C GLU A 702 40.61 4.39 -42.37
N SER A 703 40.30 5.67 -42.54
CA SER A 703 40.33 6.33 -43.86
C SER A 703 41.74 6.49 -44.41
N LYS A 704 42.74 6.78 -43.58
CA LYS A 704 44.17 6.74 -43.96
C LYS A 704 44.60 5.34 -44.37
N ALA A 705 44.30 4.31 -43.57
CA ALA A 705 44.61 2.92 -43.90
C ALA A 705 43.95 2.47 -45.22
N LYS A 706 42.72 2.92 -45.51
CA LYS A 706 42.05 2.70 -46.81
C LYS A 706 42.76 3.43 -47.97
N ALA A 707 43.23 4.65 -47.76
CA ALA A 707 43.99 5.40 -48.76
C ALA A 707 45.36 4.76 -49.05
N GLU A 708 46.11 4.39 -48.01
CA GLU A 708 47.39 3.68 -48.11
C GLU A 708 47.23 2.29 -48.74
N ALA A 709 46.15 1.56 -48.43
CA ALA A 709 45.81 0.30 -49.09
C ALA A 709 45.46 0.49 -50.58
N ALA A 710 44.80 1.59 -50.94
CA ALA A 710 44.53 1.94 -52.34
C ALA A 710 45.81 2.33 -53.09
N GLU A 711 46.69 3.12 -52.46
CA GLU A 711 47.99 3.55 -53.01
C GLU A 711 48.95 2.35 -53.18
N THR A 712 49.06 1.48 -52.18
CA THR A 712 49.85 0.24 -52.31
C THR A 712 49.25 -0.74 -53.33
N MET A 713 47.92 -0.81 -53.49
CA MET A 713 47.32 -1.55 -54.62
C MET A 713 47.60 -0.91 -55.98
N LEU A 714 47.71 0.41 -56.08
CA LEU A 714 48.16 1.09 -57.29
C LEU A 714 49.63 0.78 -57.58
N LEU A 715 50.52 0.90 -56.59
CA LEU A 715 51.95 0.56 -56.72
C LEU A 715 52.17 -0.92 -57.09
N LEU A 716 51.47 -1.85 -56.45
CA LEU A 716 51.52 -3.28 -56.81
C LEU A 716 51.00 -3.57 -58.22
N ASN A 717 50.06 -2.76 -58.75
CA ASN A 717 49.62 -2.85 -60.14
C ASN A 717 50.66 -2.25 -61.10
N GLU A 718 51.35 -1.18 -60.71
CA GLU A 718 52.48 -0.63 -61.47
C GLU A 718 53.66 -1.60 -61.52
N GLU A 719 54.04 -2.22 -60.39
CA GLU A 719 55.08 -3.27 -60.35
C GLU A 719 54.72 -4.49 -61.20
N LYS A 720 53.46 -4.96 -61.15
CA LYS A 720 52.95 -6.00 -62.08
C LYS A 720 53.02 -5.58 -63.54
N SER A 721 52.89 -4.28 -63.84
CA SER A 721 53.06 -3.74 -65.20
C SER A 721 54.54 -3.67 -65.62
N GLN A 722 55.47 -3.39 -64.69
CA GLN A 722 56.91 -3.41 -64.95
C GLN A 722 57.46 -4.84 -65.07
N ALA A 723 56.96 -5.79 -64.27
CA ALA A 723 57.28 -7.21 -64.41
C ALA A 723 56.91 -7.74 -65.80
N LYS A 724 55.74 -7.35 -66.34
CA LYS A 724 55.32 -7.64 -67.73
C LYS A 724 56.17 -6.94 -68.80
N LYS A 725 56.88 -5.85 -68.49
CA LYS A 725 57.88 -5.25 -69.40
C LYS A 725 59.20 -6.05 -69.41
N LYS A 726 59.68 -6.54 -68.26
CA LYS A 726 60.87 -7.42 -68.19
C LYS A 726 60.68 -8.75 -68.94
N THR A 727 59.49 -9.34 -68.96
CA THR A 727 59.21 -10.54 -69.78
C THR A 727 59.18 -10.28 -71.29
N ARG A 728 59.24 -9.00 -71.72
CA ARG A 728 59.13 -8.61 -73.14
C ARG A 728 60.48 -8.35 -73.81
N SER A 729 61.57 -8.16 -73.05
CA SER A 729 62.93 -8.12 -73.62
C SER A 729 63.46 -9.52 -73.93
N THR A 730 63.28 -10.49 -73.03
CA THR A 730 63.76 -11.88 -73.20
C THR A 730 63.03 -12.67 -74.29
N LYS A 731 61.97 -12.12 -74.89
CA LYS A 731 61.24 -12.74 -76.01
C LYS A 731 61.68 -12.27 -77.39
N ASN A 732 62.49 -11.20 -77.46
CA ASN A 732 62.96 -10.64 -78.73
C ASN A 732 64.29 -11.22 -79.23
N GLU A 733 64.93 -12.12 -78.47
CA GLU A 733 66.14 -12.84 -78.91
C GLU A 733 65.85 -14.28 -79.41
N ILE A 734 64.58 -14.76 -79.39
CA ILE A 734 64.21 -16.15 -79.74
C ILE A 734 63.37 -16.23 -81.03
N VAL A 735 63.20 -15.13 -81.78
CA VAL A 735 62.45 -15.13 -83.07
C VAL A 735 63.30 -14.59 -84.23
N ASN A 736 64.59 -14.95 -84.24
CA ASN A 736 65.50 -14.63 -85.35
C ASN A 736 66.36 -15.83 -85.80
N MET A 737 65.73 -16.99 -85.94
CA MET A 737 66.20 -18.12 -86.76
C MET A 737 64.99 -18.97 -87.21
N GLU A 738 65.12 -19.66 -88.36
CA GLU A 738 64.11 -20.54 -88.99
C GLU A 738 62.79 -19.83 -89.40
N SER A 739 62.58 -19.31 -90.62
CA SER A 739 63.20 -19.45 -91.93
C SER A 739 62.86 -20.73 -92.75
N LYS A 740 61.96 -20.54 -93.75
CA LYS A 740 61.88 -21.19 -95.08
C LYS A 740 61.50 -22.68 -95.21
N ALA A 741 60.31 -22.95 -95.79
CA ALA A 741 60.10 -23.65 -97.10
C ALA A 741 58.58 -23.92 -97.35
N LYS A 742 57.90 -23.21 -98.27
CA LYS A 742 57.64 -23.53 -99.70
C LYS A 742 56.39 -24.43 -99.95
N THR A 743 55.20 -23.88 -100.23
CA THR A 743 54.60 -23.49 -101.57
C THR A 743 54.11 -24.69 -102.40
N ASP A 744 52.80 -24.98 -102.53
CA ASP A 744 51.71 -24.32 -103.35
C ASP A 744 51.56 -24.96 -104.76
N PRO A 745 50.34 -25.09 -105.38
CA PRO A 745 49.51 -23.93 -105.77
C PRO A 745 47.96 -24.11 -105.90
N THR A 746 47.30 -23.04 -106.43
CA THR A 746 45.93 -22.93 -107.02
C THR A 746 44.70 -22.58 -106.14
N ASP A 747 44.66 -21.30 -105.73
CA ASP A 747 43.63 -20.29 -106.05
C ASP A 747 42.13 -20.44 -105.66
N ALA A 748 41.79 -19.65 -104.62
CA ALA A 748 40.82 -18.52 -104.63
C ALA A 748 39.29 -18.75 -104.56
N ALA A 749 38.76 -18.71 -103.33
CA ALA A 749 37.55 -17.97 -102.92
C ALA A 749 37.56 -17.78 -101.38
N GLU A 750 38.03 -16.64 -100.85
CA GLU A 750 37.22 -15.50 -100.36
C GLU A 750 36.75 -15.56 -98.88
N ALA A 751 37.59 -14.95 -98.02
CA ALA A 751 37.28 -13.89 -97.04
C ALA A 751 36.32 -14.07 -95.82
N MET A 752 36.74 -13.40 -94.72
CA MET A 752 35.90 -12.70 -93.70
C MET A 752 35.11 -13.56 -92.67
N ILE A 753 34.85 -13.20 -91.40
CA ILE A 753 34.95 -11.99 -90.52
C ILE A 753 35.36 -12.48 -89.09
N LEU A 754 36.19 -11.89 -88.22
CA LEU A 754 36.57 -10.51 -87.81
C LEU A 754 35.76 -9.87 -86.63
N ILE A 755 36.52 -9.46 -85.60
CA ILE A 755 36.45 -8.14 -84.90
C ILE A 755 35.39 -7.86 -83.80
N ASN A 756 35.92 -7.33 -82.67
CA ASN A 756 35.41 -6.37 -81.66
C ASN A 756 33.89 -6.26 -81.37
N GLY A 757 33.42 -6.17 -80.13
CA GLY A 757 34.01 -5.46 -78.98
C GLY A 757 33.14 -4.27 -78.55
N ALA A 758 32.69 -4.28 -77.29
CA ALA A 758 32.23 -3.14 -76.47
C ALA A 758 31.20 -2.11 -77.03
N LYS A 759 30.00 -2.04 -76.40
CA LYS A 759 29.59 -0.88 -75.56
C LYS A 759 28.17 -0.99 -74.96
N LYS A 760 27.98 -0.15 -73.93
CA LYS A 760 26.84 0.10 -73.03
C LYS A 760 25.43 0.30 -73.66
N SER A 761 24.43 -0.06 -72.83
CA SER A 761 23.24 0.73 -72.39
C SER A 761 21.93 0.89 -73.20
N GLN A 762 20.83 0.64 -72.46
CA GLN A 762 19.52 1.35 -72.42
C GLN A 762 18.34 1.05 -73.40
N ALA A 763 17.35 0.31 -72.86
CA ALA A 763 15.99 0.79 -72.49
C ALA A 763 14.74 0.69 -73.43
N GLN A 764 13.59 0.39 -72.79
CA GLN A 764 12.16 0.58 -73.21
C GLN A 764 11.58 -0.44 -74.24
N LYS A 765 10.27 -0.83 -74.25
CA LYS A 765 9.03 -0.36 -73.57
C LYS A 765 7.84 -1.38 -73.65
N LYS A 766 7.06 -1.56 -72.55
CA LYS A 766 5.55 -1.62 -72.39
C LYS A 766 4.68 -2.61 -73.25
N LYS A 767 3.46 -3.11 -72.89
CA LYS A 767 2.43 -2.75 -71.85
C LYS A 767 1.27 -3.80 -71.70
N LYS A 768 0.71 -3.98 -70.47
CA LYS A 768 -0.73 -4.20 -70.04
C LYS A 768 -1.59 -5.41 -70.56
N ALA A 769 -2.65 -5.93 -69.89
CA ALA A 769 -3.25 -5.74 -68.53
C ALA A 769 -4.34 -6.78 -68.12
N SER A 770 -4.57 -6.96 -66.78
CA SER A 770 -5.78 -7.43 -66.02
C SER A 770 -6.34 -8.85 -66.27
N SER A 771 -6.93 -9.61 -65.31
CA SER A 771 -7.59 -9.31 -64.00
C SER A 771 -7.57 -10.53 -63.01
N ILE A 772 -7.54 -10.38 -61.66
CA ILE A 772 -8.63 -10.67 -60.64
C ILE A 772 -8.96 -12.19 -60.41
N LYS A 773 -9.10 -12.81 -59.19
CA LYS A 773 -8.96 -12.43 -57.74
C LYS A 773 -8.96 -13.68 -56.76
N ILE A 774 -8.29 -13.56 -55.59
CA ILE A 774 -8.51 -14.17 -54.22
C ILE A 774 -8.28 -15.71 -53.93
N THR A 775 -7.68 -15.95 -52.74
CA THR A 775 -7.87 -17.02 -51.69
C THR A 775 -6.82 -18.14 -51.41
N SER A 776 -6.32 -18.11 -50.15
CA SER A 776 -6.10 -19.20 -49.16
C SER A 776 -5.10 -20.37 -49.33
N THR A 777 -4.06 -20.34 -48.47
CA THR A 777 -3.75 -21.31 -47.37
C THR A 777 -3.11 -22.70 -47.63
N SER A 778 -2.22 -23.04 -46.69
CA SER A 778 -1.88 -24.39 -46.12
C SER A 778 -0.91 -25.38 -46.80
N SER A 779 0.05 -25.79 -45.96
CA SER A 779 0.58 -27.16 -45.73
C SER A 779 1.35 -27.91 -46.83
N SER A 780 2.61 -28.23 -46.50
CA SER A 780 3.07 -29.63 -46.41
C SER A 780 4.30 -29.78 -45.50
N SER A 781 4.39 -30.91 -44.80
CA SER A 781 5.40 -31.22 -43.77
C SER A 781 6.56 -32.07 -44.35
N PRO A 782 7.17 -33.07 -43.67
CA PRO A 782 8.43 -32.92 -42.92
C PRO A 782 9.54 -33.93 -43.33
N LEU A 783 10.72 -33.84 -42.69
CA LEU A 783 11.70 -34.94 -42.55
C LEU A 783 12.08 -35.03 -41.05
N CYS A 784 11.70 -36.07 -40.31
CA CYS A 784 12.40 -37.36 -40.13
C CYS A 784 13.85 -37.25 -39.58
N THR A 785 14.03 -37.43 -38.26
CA THR A 785 14.56 -38.65 -37.56
C THR A 785 16.09 -38.61 -37.33
N THR A 786 16.70 -39.05 -36.20
CA THR A 786 16.25 -40.00 -35.17
C THR A 786 16.88 -39.79 -33.77
N VAL A 787 16.02 -39.78 -32.74
CA VAL A 787 16.11 -40.28 -31.34
C VAL A 787 17.43 -40.82 -30.73
N LYS A 788 17.79 -40.29 -29.53
CA LYS A 788 18.15 -40.93 -28.22
C LYS A 788 18.74 -39.83 -27.30
N HIS A 789 18.54 -39.76 -25.97
CA HIS A 789 18.25 -40.77 -24.95
C HIS A 789 17.23 -40.30 -23.89
N GLU A 790 16.30 -41.19 -23.53
CA GLU A 790 15.88 -41.43 -22.14
C GLU A 790 15.94 -42.95 -21.91
N HIS A 791 16.13 -43.40 -20.67
CA HIS A 791 16.18 -44.82 -20.32
C HIS A 791 15.09 -45.19 -19.31
N SER A 792 14.29 -46.19 -19.66
CA SER A 792 13.44 -46.94 -18.72
C SER A 792 13.90 -48.41 -18.70
N VAL A 793 13.92 -49.05 -17.52
CA VAL A 793 13.77 -50.52 -17.36
C VAL A 793 13.11 -50.85 -16.00
N LYS A 794 12.01 -51.60 -16.05
CA LYS A 794 11.63 -52.72 -15.15
C LYS A 794 11.61 -53.99 -16.05
N PRO A 795 11.67 -55.27 -15.58
CA PRO A 795 11.19 -55.81 -14.29
C PRO A 795 12.12 -56.91 -13.63
N GLU A 796 11.51 -57.81 -12.85
CA GLU A 796 11.97 -58.90 -11.92
C GLU A 796 12.66 -60.12 -12.61
N PRO A 797 13.03 -61.30 -11.99
CA PRO A 797 12.84 -61.81 -10.59
C PRO A 797 13.99 -62.70 -9.93
N GLU A 798 13.71 -63.19 -8.71
CA GLU A 798 14.02 -64.52 -8.09
C GLU A 798 15.40 -65.02 -7.52
N GLU A 799 15.26 -65.98 -6.57
CA GLU A 799 16.21 -66.84 -5.80
C GLU A 799 17.14 -66.21 -4.72
N GLY A 800 17.28 -66.75 -3.50
CA GLY A 800 16.56 -67.84 -2.81
C GLY A 800 17.19 -68.31 -1.47
N SER A 801 16.38 -68.92 -0.59
CA SER A 801 16.74 -69.65 0.67
C SER A 801 17.28 -68.81 1.86
N MET A 802 17.05 -69.13 3.15
CA MET A 802 16.69 -70.43 3.74
C MET A 802 15.85 -70.32 5.06
N VAL A 803 15.00 -71.33 5.27
CA VAL A 803 14.04 -71.62 6.39
C VAL A 803 14.79 -72.57 7.40
N PRO A 804 14.46 -72.75 8.71
CA PRO A 804 13.16 -73.32 9.16
C PRO A 804 12.56 -73.02 10.57
N GLU A 805 11.22 -73.22 10.64
CA GLU A 805 10.39 -73.98 11.62
C GLU A 805 10.51 -73.70 13.15
N ASP A 806 9.49 -73.85 14.00
CA ASP A 806 8.02 -74.13 13.93
C ASP A 806 7.43 -73.63 15.29
N THR A 807 6.13 -73.49 15.61
CA THR A 807 4.99 -74.43 15.48
C THR A 807 3.68 -73.69 15.91
N GLN A 808 2.52 -73.99 15.29
CA GLN A 808 1.12 -74.11 15.82
C GLN A 808 0.54 -73.07 16.86
N GLU A 809 -0.77 -72.74 16.93
CA GLU A 809 -2.01 -73.33 16.39
C GLU A 809 -3.19 -72.29 16.39
N GLU A 810 -4.20 -72.50 15.53
CA GLU A 810 -5.55 -71.88 15.58
C GLU A 810 -6.54 -72.88 16.28
N PRO A 811 -7.84 -72.62 16.64
CA PRO A 811 -8.80 -71.72 15.95
C PRO A 811 -10.03 -71.14 16.76
N LYS A 812 -10.96 -70.51 16.01
CA LYS A 812 -12.47 -70.50 16.15
C LYS A 812 -13.26 -69.41 16.91
N LYS A 813 -14.47 -69.21 16.37
CA LYS A 813 -15.59 -68.30 16.73
C LYS A 813 -16.58 -68.91 17.75
N VAL A 814 -17.48 -68.10 18.32
CA VAL A 814 -18.98 -68.23 18.35
C VAL A 814 -19.64 -67.63 19.63
N ASP A 815 -20.74 -66.88 19.41
CA ASP A 815 -21.91 -66.49 20.23
C ASP A 815 -21.97 -66.50 21.79
N ARG A 816 -22.76 -65.52 22.28
CA ARG A 816 -23.94 -65.66 23.18
C ARG A 816 -23.89 -65.07 24.60
N SER A 817 -24.63 -63.97 24.74
CA SER A 817 -25.72 -63.65 25.71
C SER A 817 -25.71 -64.14 27.18
N GLU A 818 -26.28 -63.26 28.01
CA GLU A 818 -26.98 -63.48 29.30
C GLU A 818 -26.19 -63.78 30.58
N ILE A 819 -26.39 -62.89 31.58
CA ILE A 819 -27.02 -63.11 32.91
C ILE A 819 -27.01 -61.70 33.56
N SER A 820 -28.11 -60.97 33.81
CA SER A 820 -29.40 -61.28 34.48
C SER A 820 -29.30 -61.43 36.01
N SER A 821 -29.64 -60.36 36.73
CA SER A 821 -30.30 -60.48 38.04
C SER A 821 -31.08 -59.20 38.38
N ASN A 822 -32.40 -59.25 38.20
CA ASN A 822 -33.32 -58.22 38.70
C ASN A 822 -33.52 -58.36 40.22
N ALA A 823 -33.94 -57.27 40.86
CA ALA A 823 -34.98 -57.32 41.88
C ALA A 823 -35.73 -55.97 41.91
N ASP A 824 -37.03 -56.01 41.65
CA ASP A 824 -37.95 -54.87 41.58
C ASP A 824 -38.51 -54.44 42.97
N ILE A 825 -39.34 -53.37 42.93
CA ILE A 825 -40.51 -52.98 43.76
C ILE A 825 -40.43 -51.46 44.04
N GLN A 826 -41.21 -50.60 43.36
CA GLN A 826 -42.58 -50.11 43.76
C GLN A 826 -42.60 -49.43 45.15
N GLU A 827 -43.30 -48.33 45.45
CA GLU A 827 -44.42 -47.63 44.80
C GLU A 827 -44.51 -46.14 45.27
N GLU A 828 -45.44 -45.36 44.70
CA GLU A 828 -45.83 -43.96 45.04
C GLU A 828 -46.65 -43.84 46.38
N PRO A 829 -47.28 -42.70 46.80
CA PRO A 829 -47.03 -41.23 46.67
C PRO A 829 -47.31 -40.43 48.01
N ASN A 830 -47.45 -39.09 47.94
CA ASN A 830 -48.20 -38.18 48.87
C ASN A 830 -47.61 -37.87 50.29
N LYS A 831 -47.88 -36.76 51.01
CA LYS A 831 -48.33 -35.35 50.74
C LYS A 831 -48.38 -34.57 52.10
N VAL A 832 -48.59 -33.24 52.11
CA VAL A 832 -49.15 -32.38 53.23
C VAL A 832 -48.20 -32.14 54.43
N ASP A 833 -47.62 -30.92 54.61
CA ASP A 833 -48.11 -29.74 55.40
C ASP A 833 -47.93 -29.89 56.94
N GLN A 834 -47.84 -28.87 57.81
CA GLN A 834 -47.73 -27.40 57.74
C GLN A 834 -47.20 -26.86 59.11
N ASP A 835 -46.72 -25.61 59.15
CA ASP A 835 -47.15 -24.52 60.06
C ASP A 835 -46.15 -23.34 59.95
N MET A 836 -46.56 -22.13 59.50
CA MET A 836 -47.33 -21.08 60.22
C MET A 836 -46.51 -20.46 61.37
N GLN A 837 -46.41 -19.14 61.58
CA GLN A 837 -47.26 -17.97 61.30
C GLN A 837 -46.38 -16.69 61.47
N ASN A 838 -46.53 -15.55 60.77
CA ASN A 838 -47.63 -14.57 60.89
C ASN A 838 -47.54 -13.46 59.82
N MET A 839 -48.70 -12.93 59.40
CA MET A 839 -48.95 -11.64 58.73
C MET A 839 -50.23 -11.06 59.36
N PRO A 840 -50.43 -9.72 59.41
CA PRO A 840 -51.36 -9.09 58.45
C PRO A 840 -50.96 -7.63 58.08
N GLY A 841 -51.51 -6.98 57.05
CA GLY A 841 -52.48 -7.40 56.02
C GLY A 841 -53.07 -6.17 55.30
N GLU A 842 -53.55 -6.36 54.06
CA GLU A 842 -54.52 -5.53 53.29
C GLU A 842 -54.14 -4.03 53.02
N ASP A 843 -54.31 -3.45 51.82
CA ASP A 843 -55.29 -3.76 50.77
C ASP A 843 -54.81 -3.38 49.33
N SER A 844 -55.58 -3.79 48.33
CA SER A 844 -55.22 -3.82 46.89
C SER A 844 -55.14 -2.47 46.17
N GLN A 845 -54.12 -2.27 45.32
CA GLN A 845 -54.27 -1.51 44.06
C GLN A 845 -53.23 -1.91 42.99
N SER A 846 -53.72 -2.36 41.84
CA SER A 846 -52.92 -2.63 40.64
C SER A 846 -52.81 -1.38 39.76
N GLY A 847 -51.61 -0.79 39.64
CA GLY A 847 -51.35 0.32 38.73
C GLY A 847 -49.98 0.96 38.96
N HIS A 848 -49.27 1.29 37.88
CA HIS A 848 -47.95 1.93 37.82
C HIS A 848 -46.79 1.26 38.59
N LEU A 849 -45.92 0.59 37.84
CA LEU A 849 -44.49 0.52 38.16
C LEU A 849 -43.61 0.40 36.89
N GLU A 850 -43.96 1.20 35.88
CA GLU A 850 -43.02 1.73 34.89
C GLU A 850 -42.90 3.23 35.16
N GLN A 851 -41.68 3.65 35.55
CA GLN A 851 -41.11 5.03 35.66
C GLN A 851 -40.21 5.15 36.90
N ALA A 852 -38.99 4.59 36.83
CA ALA A 852 -37.87 4.93 37.71
C ALA A 852 -36.53 4.34 37.20
N PHE A 853 -36.17 4.56 35.92
CA PHE A 853 -34.83 4.25 35.39
C PHE A 853 -34.43 5.27 34.30
N GLU A 854 -34.34 6.54 34.69
CA GLU A 854 -33.62 7.57 33.92
C GLU A 854 -32.31 7.91 34.65
N GLY A 855 -31.18 7.72 33.96
CA GLY A 855 -29.85 7.98 34.48
C GLY A 855 -28.83 6.91 34.06
N ALA A 856 -27.95 7.26 33.11
CA ALA A 856 -26.81 6.46 32.64
C ALA A 856 -27.13 5.07 32.01
N ALA A 857 -27.71 5.08 30.80
CA ALA A 857 -27.73 3.90 29.93
C ALA A 857 -26.54 3.91 28.96
N ALA A 858 -25.77 2.82 28.91
CA ALA A 858 -24.82 2.59 27.83
C ALA A 858 -25.55 2.57 26.46
N ARG A 859 -24.94 3.15 25.41
CA ARG A 859 -25.55 3.24 24.07
C ARG A 859 -25.63 1.87 23.38
N TYR A 860 -26.68 1.11 23.72
CA TYR A 860 -27.06 -0.13 23.05
C TYR A 860 -27.51 0.16 21.60
N ASN A 861 -26.91 -0.55 20.63
CA ASN A 861 -27.32 -0.47 19.22
C ASN A 861 -28.25 -1.65 18.88
N SER A 862 -29.55 -1.36 18.86
CA SER A 862 -30.60 -2.36 18.56
C SER A 862 -30.50 -2.93 17.13
N ALA A 863 -30.07 -2.12 16.16
CA ALA A 863 -29.91 -2.53 14.77
C ALA A 863 -28.85 -3.63 14.61
N LEU A 864 -27.70 -3.48 15.29
CA LEU A 864 -26.62 -4.46 15.26
C LEU A 864 -27.00 -5.77 15.98
N ASP A 865 -27.55 -5.68 17.20
CA ASP A 865 -27.97 -6.85 17.98
C ASP A 865 -28.95 -7.72 17.16
N MET A 866 -30.03 -7.10 16.66
CA MET A 866 -31.10 -7.80 15.97
C MET A 866 -30.69 -8.32 14.59
N THR A 867 -29.81 -7.61 13.87
CA THR A 867 -29.27 -8.07 12.59
C THR A 867 -28.31 -9.25 12.76
N LEU A 868 -27.41 -9.20 13.77
CA LEU A 868 -26.55 -10.33 14.10
C LEU A 868 -27.39 -11.55 14.50
N LYS A 869 -28.38 -11.39 15.39
CA LYS A 869 -29.33 -12.45 15.76
C LYS A 869 -30.03 -13.09 14.56
N ALA A 870 -30.48 -12.28 13.60
CA ALA A 870 -31.16 -12.76 12.40
C ALA A 870 -30.24 -13.60 11.51
N LEU A 871 -28.99 -13.16 11.29
CA LEU A 871 -27.98 -13.89 10.53
C LEU A 871 -27.56 -15.18 11.24
N MET A 872 -27.34 -15.10 12.54
CA MET A 872 -26.93 -16.23 13.38
C MET A 872 -27.98 -17.33 13.51
N ASN A 873 -29.25 -17.11 13.15
CA ASN A 873 -30.23 -18.18 13.14
C ASN A 873 -30.23 -19.02 11.84
N ILE A 874 -29.57 -18.57 10.77
CA ILE A 874 -29.50 -19.28 9.49
C ILE A 874 -28.70 -20.58 9.64
N ASN A 875 -29.18 -21.69 9.08
CA ASN A 875 -28.56 -23.01 9.26
C ASN A 875 -27.38 -23.20 8.30
N VAL A 876 -27.54 -22.85 7.03
CA VAL A 876 -26.49 -22.97 6.01
C VAL A 876 -25.25 -22.15 6.37
N LEU A 877 -25.41 -21.01 7.04
CA LEU A 877 -24.29 -20.23 7.58
C LEU A 877 -23.50 -21.03 8.62
N LYS A 878 -24.17 -21.67 9.57
CA LYS A 878 -23.53 -22.52 10.61
C LYS A 878 -22.82 -23.71 9.99
N GLU A 879 -23.44 -24.34 9.00
CA GLU A 879 -22.89 -25.51 8.30
C GLU A 879 -21.63 -25.15 7.48
N ASP A 880 -21.64 -24.04 6.74
CA ASP A 880 -20.48 -23.59 5.97
C ASP A 880 -19.32 -23.15 6.89
N LEU A 881 -19.61 -22.51 8.04
CA LEU A 881 -18.61 -22.22 9.08
C LEU A 881 -18.08 -23.51 9.74
N GLN A 882 -18.92 -24.50 10.00
CA GLN A 882 -18.51 -25.79 10.58
C GLN A 882 -17.70 -26.66 9.61
N TYR A 883 -17.91 -26.52 8.30
CA TYR A 883 -17.16 -27.25 7.27
C TYR A 883 -15.80 -26.61 6.98
N ASN A 884 -15.73 -25.27 6.89
CA ASN A 884 -14.51 -24.53 6.53
C ASN A 884 -13.72 -24.04 7.76
N LYS A 885 -13.38 -24.94 8.70
CA LYS A 885 -12.80 -24.58 10.03
C LYS A 885 -11.43 -23.88 10.04
N GLN A 886 -10.74 -23.74 8.91
CA GLN A 886 -9.44 -23.06 8.81
C GLN A 886 -9.54 -21.86 7.86
N PRO A 887 -9.51 -20.59 8.35
CA PRO A 887 -9.84 -19.42 7.53
C PRO A 887 -8.65 -18.61 7.02
N PHE A 888 -7.42 -18.90 7.46
CA PHE A 888 -6.26 -18.04 7.16
C PHE A 888 -5.35 -18.61 6.05
N HIS A 889 -5.24 -17.82 4.98
CA HIS A 889 -4.04 -17.69 4.16
C HIS A 889 -3.52 -16.26 4.36
N ASP A 890 -2.21 -16.08 4.43
CA ASP A 890 -1.52 -14.92 5.03
C ASP A 890 -1.62 -13.56 4.27
N ASP A 891 -2.49 -13.44 3.26
CA ASP A 891 -2.44 -12.38 2.23
C ASP A 891 -3.53 -11.27 2.34
N LEU A 892 -4.21 -11.09 3.47
CA LEU A 892 -5.14 -9.95 3.66
C LEU A 892 -4.94 -9.23 5.02
N GLU A 893 -4.06 -8.23 5.01
CA GLU A 893 -3.70 -7.39 6.17
C GLU A 893 -4.73 -6.30 6.56
N GLU A 894 -5.86 -6.15 5.85
CA GLU A 894 -6.80 -5.04 6.08
C GLU A 894 -8.26 -5.49 6.29
N GLN A 895 -8.84 -5.00 7.41
CA GLN A 895 -10.27 -4.75 7.66
C GLN A 895 -11.24 -5.88 8.08
N VAL A 896 -10.81 -6.95 8.78
CA VAL A 896 -11.76 -7.82 9.51
C VAL A 896 -11.27 -8.22 10.91
N PRO A 897 -12.02 -7.99 12.02
CA PRO A 897 -11.45 -7.99 13.37
C PRO A 897 -11.57 -9.33 14.12
N TYR A 898 -10.73 -9.50 15.14
CA TYR A 898 -10.70 -10.63 16.10
C TYR A 898 -12.08 -10.95 16.71
N ALA A 899 -12.94 -9.94 16.94
CA ALA A 899 -14.30 -10.13 17.44
C ALA A 899 -15.18 -11.00 16.52
N LEU A 900 -14.99 -10.95 15.19
CA LEU A 900 -15.71 -11.82 14.25
C LEU A 900 -15.17 -13.26 14.28
N GLN A 901 -13.89 -13.46 14.58
CA GLN A 901 -13.33 -14.79 14.84
C GLN A 901 -13.93 -15.40 16.12
N ASN A 902 -14.06 -14.61 17.19
CA ASN A 902 -14.72 -15.04 18.42
C ASN A 902 -16.20 -15.39 18.16
N LEU A 903 -16.92 -14.53 17.43
CA LEU A 903 -18.31 -14.78 17.01
C LEU A 903 -18.45 -16.13 16.31
N PHE A 904 -17.73 -16.36 15.21
CA PHE A 904 -17.87 -17.59 14.44
C PHE A 904 -17.36 -18.82 15.21
N SER A 905 -16.36 -18.67 16.07
CA SER A 905 -15.91 -19.75 16.95
C SER A 905 -17.02 -20.16 17.92
N ALA A 906 -17.66 -19.18 18.59
CA ALA A 906 -18.77 -19.40 19.52
C ALA A 906 -20.06 -19.91 18.83
N VAL A 907 -20.27 -19.58 17.56
CA VAL A 907 -21.33 -20.17 16.71
C VAL A 907 -21.04 -21.66 16.47
N VAL A 908 -19.82 -22.02 16.08
CA VAL A 908 -19.44 -23.40 15.73
C VAL A 908 -19.30 -24.30 16.95
N SER A 909 -18.88 -23.77 18.10
CA SER A 909 -18.84 -24.50 19.38
C SER A 909 -20.20 -24.60 20.08
N TRP A 910 -21.22 -23.89 19.58
CA TRP A 910 -22.53 -23.68 20.23
C TRP A 910 -22.50 -22.92 21.57
N GLU A 911 -21.32 -22.47 22.02
CA GLU A 911 -21.13 -21.74 23.28
C GLU A 911 -21.87 -20.40 23.30
N ILE A 912 -22.22 -19.83 22.14
CA ILE A 912 -22.94 -18.56 22.08
C ILE A 912 -24.37 -18.60 22.65
N LYS A 913 -24.94 -19.80 22.87
CA LYS A 913 -26.19 -19.97 23.63
C LYS A 913 -25.99 -19.92 25.16
N THR A 914 -24.77 -19.75 25.65
CA THR A 914 -24.45 -19.58 27.08
C THR A 914 -24.73 -18.15 27.51
N GLU A 915 -25.37 -17.99 28.68
CA GLU A 915 -25.67 -16.69 29.27
C GLU A 915 -24.38 -15.86 29.46
N GLY A 916 -24.44 -14.56 29.10
CA GLY A 916 -23.30 -13.65 29.13
C GLY A 916 -22.29 -13.76 27.97
N VAL A 917 -22.15 -14.91 27.31
CA VAL A 917 -21.19 -15.07 26.20
C VAL A 917 -21.60 -14.22 24.98
N TYR A 918 -22.90 -14.20 24.67
CA TYR A 918 -23.43 -13.39 23.57
C TYR A 918 -23.23 -11.89 23.80
N SER A 919 -23.47 -11.38 25.01
CA SER A 919 -23.33 -9.94 25.30
C SER A 919 -21.88 -9.47 25.28
N VAL A 920 -20.94 -10.29 25.75
CA VAL A 920 -19.49 -10.02 25.58
C VAL A 920 -19.10 -9.95 24.11
N ILE A 921 -19.50 -10.94 23.29
CA ILE A 921 -19.19 -10.95 21.85
C ILE A 921 -19.85 -9.77 21.12
N LEU A 922 -21.09 -9.41 21.47
CA LEU A 922 -21.77 -8.24 20.92
C LEU A 922 -21.03 -6.95 21.28
N SER A 923 -20.50 -6.84 22.50
CA SER A 923 -19.73 -5.69 22.97
C SER A 923 -18.37 -5.58 22.27
N ASP A 924 -17.66 -6.71 22.12
CA ASP A 924 -16.40 -6.80 21.35
C ASP A 924 -16.62 -6.43 19.87
N LEU A 925 -17.74 -6.88 19.27
CA LEU A 925 -18.11 -6.54 17.90
C LEU A 925 -18.49 -5.07 17.75
N LEU A 926 -19.26 -4.51 18.68
CA LEU A 926 -19.56 -3.08 18.72
C LEU A 926 -18.26 -2.27 18.73
N ALA A 927 -17.39 -2.51 19.73
CA ALA A 927 -16.10 -1.82 19.85
C ALA A 927 -15.20 -1.99 18.61
N SER A 928 -15.24 -3.16 17.95
CA SER A 928 -14.46 -3.44 16.74
C SER A 928 -15.02 -2.80 15.46
N LEU A 929 -16.33 -2.55 15.40
CA LEU A 929 -17.03 -2.06 14.21
C LEU A 929 -17.40 -0.56 14.30
N GLU A 930 -17.24 0.07 15.46
CA GLU A 930 -17.55 1.49 15.71
C GLU A 930 -16.65 2.49 14.94
N GLU A 931 -15.56 2.05 14.28
CA GLU A 931 -14.82 2.89 13.30
C GLU A 931 -15.43 2.83 11.88
N VAL A 932 -16.30 1.85 11.60
CA VAL A 932 -16.78 1.51 10.25
C VAL A 932 -18.28 1.73 10.09
N ILE A 933 -19.08 1.30 11.08
CA ILE A 933 -20.51 1.60 11.16
C ILE A 933 -20.65 2.99 11.81
N PRO A 934 -21.33 3.96 11.18
CA PRO A 934 -21.87 5.11 11.91
C PRO A 934 -22.79 4.62 13.05
N MET A 935 -23.24 5.49 13.97
CA MET A 935 -24.39 5.14 14.82
C MET A 935 -25.70 5.18 14.01
N SER A 936 -25.78 4.37 12.95
CA SER A 936 -26.92 4.24 12.07
C SER A 936 -27.98 3.37 12.74
N SER A 937 -29.20 3.92 12.83
CA SER A 937 -30.41 3.20 13.23
C SER A 937 -31.04 2.43 12.06
N ASN A 938 -30.35 2.30 10.91
CA ASN A 938 -30.85 1.57 9.75
C ASN A 938 -30.26 0.15 9.70
N ALA A 939 -31.07 -0.87 9.98
CA ALA A 939 -30.60 -2.25 9.96
C ALA A 939 -30.03 -2.69 8.60
N ALA A 940 -30.52 -2.14 7.49
CA ALA A 940 -30.03 -2.51 6.16
C ALA A 940 -28.59 -2.02 5.91
N GLU A 941 -28.23 -0.83 6.40
CA GLU A 941 -26.85 -0.34 6.38
C GLU A 941 -25.93 -1.19 7.26
N VAL A 942 -26.40 -1.54 8.45
CA VAL A 942 -25.68 -2.42 9.38
C VAL A 942 -25.45 -3.80 8.77
N LEU A 943 -26.45 -4.39 8.09
CA LEU A 943 -26.30 -5.64 7.36
C LEU A 943 -25.23 -5.55 6.26
N LEU A 944 -25.22 -4.46 5.48
CA LEU A 944 -24.20 -4.25 4.46
C LEU A 944 -22.80 -4.21 5.06
N THR A 945 -22.58 -3.46 6.15
CA THR A 945 -21.27 -3.41 6.81
C THR A 945 -20.85 -4.74 7.43
N ILE A 946 -21.79 -5.51 8.01
CA ILE A 946 -21.52 -6.87 8.47
C ILE A 946 -21.06 -7.74 7.29
N LEU A 947 -21.79 -7.74 6.17
CA LEU A 947 -21.44 -8.55 5.01
C LEU A 947 -20.11 -8.11 4.39
N GLU A 948 -19.84 -6.82 4.22
CA GLU A 948 -18.52 -6.33 3.77
C GLU A 948 -17.40 -6.85 4.67
N SER A 949 -17.58 -6.82 5.99
CA SER A 949 -16.61 -7.39 6.95
C SER A 949 -16.49 -8.91 6.89
N TRP A 950 -17.37 -9.65 6.22
CA TRP A 950 -17.29 -11.11 6.08
C TRP A 950 -16.52 -11.54 4.83
N HIS A 951 -16.08 -10.61 3.97
CA HIS A 951 -15.34 -10.93 2.72
C HIS A 951 -13.93 -11.52 2.92
N CYS A 952 -13.30 -11.39 4.09
CA CYS A 952 -12.00 -12.03 4.33
C CYS A 952 -12.10 -13.56 4.51
N TRP A 953 -13.26 -14.10 4.89
CA TRP A 953 -13.45 -15.49 5.31
C TRP A 953 -13.49 -16.45 4.12
N LYS A 954 -12.31 -16.75 3.56
CA LYS A 954 -12.14 -17.55 2.35
C LYS A 954 -12.07 -19.05 2.66
N ASN A 955 -12.63 -19.86 1.76
CA ASN A 955 -12.44 -21.31 1.78
C ASN A 955 -11.13 -21.70 1.06
N SER A 956 -10.83 -22.99 0.96
CA SER A 956 -9.68 -23.54 0.23
C SER A 956 -9.62 -23.14 -1.26
N GLU A 957 -10.76 -22.79 -1.87
CA GLU A 957 -10.85 -22.27 -3.24
C GLU A 957 -10.67 -20.74 -3.34
N ARG A 958 -10.29 -20.07 -2.24
CA ARG A 958 -10.15 -18.61 -2.11
C ARG A 958 -11.44 -17.78 -2.32
N LYS A 959 -12.62 -18.41 -2.36
CA LYS A 959 -13.94 -17.73 -2.42
C LYS A 959 -14.36 -17.30 -1.02
N SER A 960 -14.81 -16.04 -0.82
CA SER A 960 -15.23 -15.54 0.50
C SER A 960 -16.58 -16.12 0.96
N LEU A 961 -16.84 -16.10 2.27
CA LEU A 961 -18.09 -16.52 2.90
C LEU A 961 -19.31 -15.85 2.25
N VAL A 962 -19.21 -14.54 2.03
CA VAL A 962 -20.26 -13.72 1.41
C VAL A 962 -20.48 -14.13 -0.04
N THR A 963 -19.39 -14.26 -0.80
CA THR A 963 -19.42 -14.73 -2.19
C THR A 963 -19.90 -16.18 -2.31
N ARG A 964 -19.82 -17.01 -1.27
CA ARG A 964 -20.41 -18.37 -1.25
C ARG A 964 -21.90 -18.34 -0.91
N LEU A 965 -22.32 -17.53 0.06
CA LEU A 965 -23.63 -17.63 0.68
C LEU A 965 -24.64 -16.57 0.24
N PHE A 966 -24.25 -15.29 0.16
CA PHE A 966 -25.16 -14.15 0.00
C PHE A 966 -25.12 -13.49 -1.38
N THR A 967 -23.99 -13.56 -2.11
CA THR A 967 -23.84 -12.82 -3.37
C THR A 967 -24.77 -13.36 -4.46
N VAL A 968 -25.62 -12.46 -4.97
CA VAL A 968 -26.38 -12.58 -6.21
C VAL A 968 -25.51 -12.03 -7.33
N GLU A 969 -25.20 -12.85 -8.33
CA GLU A 969 -24.61 -12.39 -9.60
C GLU A 969 -25.74 -12.39 -10.64
N GLU A 970 -26.19 -11.19 -11.01
CA GLU A 970 -27.21 -10.98 -12.04
C GLU A 970 -26.70 -10.07 -13.17
N PHE A 971 -27.14 -10.31 -14.40
CA PHE A 971 -26.93 -9.36 -15.49
C PHE A 971 -28.25 -8.93 -16.11
N GLU A 972 -28.30 -7.65 -16.46
CA GLU A 972 -29.42 -7.04 -17.14
C GLU A 972 -29.24 -7.14 -18.65
N TRP A 973 -30.26 -7.64 -19.35
CA TRP A 973 -30.33 -7.55 -20.80
C TRP A 973 -31.68 -7.02 -21.26
N MET A 974 -31.66 -6.31 -22.38
CA MET A 974 -32.87 -5.84 -23.04
C MET A 974 -32.76 -6.02 -24.54
N ARG A 975 -33.85 -6.39 -25.21
CA ARG A 975 -33.94 -6.36 -26.68
C ARG A 975 -34.75 -5.14 -27.11
N CYS A 976 -34.12 -4.23 -27.83
CA CYS A 976 -34.78 -3.00 -28.24
C CYS A 976 -35.95 -3.30 -29.18
N ARG A 977 -37.17 -2.93 -28.78
CA ARG A 977 -38.40 -3.16 -29.56
C ARG A 977 -38.35 -2.45 -30.93
N LYS A 978 -37.62 -1.33 -31.03
CA LYS A 978 -37.46 -0.52 -32.25
C LYS A 978 -36.32 -0.98 -33.16
N CYS A 979 -35.07 -1.02 -32.67
CA CYS A 979 -33.90 -1.34 -33.50
C CYS A 979 -33.40 -2.79 -33.37
N ARG A 980 -34.04 -3.63 -32.55
CA ARG A 980 -33.69 -5.05 -32.27
C ARG A 980 -32.30 -5.32 -31.70
N ARG A 981 -31.46 -4.30 -31.50
CA ARG A 981 -30.19 -4.42 -30.77
C ARG A 981 -30.41 -4.97 -29.36
N ARG A 982 -29.39 -5.68 -28.88
CA ARG A 982 -29.21 -6.09 -27.49
C ARG A 982 -27.98 -5.35 -26.97
N PRO A 983 -28.14 -4.26 -26.21
CA PRO A 983 -27.11 -3.81 -25.30
C PRO A 983 -26.92 -4.93 -24.26
N ASN A 984 -25.69 -5.38 -24.08
CA ASN A 984 -25.32 -6.18 -22.92
C ASN A 984 -24.78 -5.21 -21.88
N HIS A 985 -25.42 -5.14 -20.73
CA HIS A 985 -24.88 -4.42 -19.58
C HIS A 985 -23.88 -5.35 -18.85
N PRO A 986 -22.88 -4.82 -18.13
CA PRO A 986 -22.01 -5.65 -17.31
C PRO A 986 -22.82 -6.38 -16.25
N GLU A 987 -22.32 -7.55 -15.87
CA GLU A 987 -22.83 -8.33 -14.74
C GLU A 987 -22.62 -7.55 -13.43
N GLN A 988 -23.63 -7.58 -12.57
CA GLN A 988 -23.65 -6.87 -11.29
C GLN A 988 -23.73 -7.87 -10.15
N SER A 989 -22.91 -7.65 -9.12
CA SER A 989 -22.95 -8.41 -7.87
C SER A 989 -23.66 -7.60 -6.78
N SER A 990 -24.66 -8.19 -6.14
CA SER A 990 -25.34 -7.63 -4.96
C SER A 990 -25.49 -8.68 -3.85
N TYR A 991 -25.97 -8.28 -2.66
CA TYR A 991 -26.26 -9.22 -1.56
C TYR A 991 -27.75 -9.58 -1.44
N GLY A 992 -28.57 -9.13 -2.39
CA GLY A 992 -30.03 -9.23 -2.33
C GLY A 992 -30.73 -8.16 -3.17
N ILE A 993 -32.03 -8.00 -2.93
CA ILE A 993 -32.91 -7.07 -3.65
C ILE A 993 -33.54 -6.06 -2.69
N VAL A 994 -33.79 -4.83 -3.16
CA VAL A 994 -34.44 -3.76 -2.39
C VAL A 994 -35.83 -3.51 -2.96
N MET A 995 -36.86 -3.41 -2.12
CA MET A 995 -38.27 -3.32 -2.54
C MET A 995 -39.07 -2.26 -1.77
N PRO A 996 -39.84 -1.40 -2.45
CA PRO A 996 -40.82 -0.50 -1.82
C PRO A 996 -41.97 -1.28 -1.14
N ALA A 997 -42.19 -1.04 0.15
CA ALA A 997 -43.17 -1.72 1.00
C ALA A 997 -44.62 -1.33 0.70
N ASP A 998 -44.83 -0.06 0.32
CA ASP A 998 -46.05 0.51 -0.25
C ASP A 998 -46.46 -0.22 -1.53
N SER A 999 -45.54 -0.36 -2.48
CA SER A 999 -45.79 -0.93 -3.80
C SER A 999 -46.12 -2.43 -3.70
N ILE A 1000 -45.53 -3.14 -2.73
CA ILE A 1000 -45.89 -4.53 -2.44
C ILE A 1000 -47.34 -4.63 -1.97
N ARG A 1001 -47.74 -3.77 -1.02
CA ARG A 1001 -49.11 -3.71 -0.48
C ARG A 1001 -50.13 -3.32 -1.55
N ASP A 1002 -49.83 -2.29 -2.33
CA ASP A 1002 -50.72 -1.78 -3.37
C ASP A 1002 -50.95 -2.80 -4.50
N LEU A 1003 -49.89 -3.48 -4.95
CA LEU A 1003 -50.02 -4.56 -5.93
C LEU A 1003 -50.76 -5.78 -5.35
N LYS A 1004 -50.55 -6.13 -4.07
CA LYS A 1004 -51.33 -7.19 -3.41
C LYS A 1004 -52.81 -6.81 -3.31
N CYS A 1005 -53.11 -5.56 -2.97
CA CYS A 1005 -54.47 -5.03 -2.87
C CYS A 1005 -55.17 -5.00 -4.24
N ALA A 1006 -54.47 -4.53 -5.29
CA ALA A 1006 -55.02 -4.39 -6.63
C ALA A 1006 -55.25 -5.74 -7.36
N PHE A 1007 -54.38 -6.74 -7.14
CA PHE A 1007 -54.41 -8.02 -7.86
C PHE A 1007 -54.82 -9.23 -7.01
N GLY A 1008 -54.98 -9.07 -5.69
CA GLY A 1008 -55.56 -10.05 -4.76
C GLY A 1008 -54.77 -11.36 -4.64
N ASP A 1009 -55.07 -12.31 -5.53
CA ASP A 1009 -54.48 -13.66 -5.58
C ASP A 1009 -53.06 -13.69 -6.19
N ILE A 1010 -52.49 -12.53 -6.57
CA ILE A 1010 -51.11 -12.43 -7.02
C ILE A 1010 -50.14 -12.95 -5.93
N LYS A 1011 -49.14 -13.74 -6.32
CA LYS A 1011 -48.13 -14.24 -5.39
C LYS A 1011 -47.08 -13.19 -5.10
N PHE A 1012 -46.46 -13.27 -3.93
CA PHE A 1012 -45.41 -12.32 -3.52
C PHE A 1012 -44.27 -12.24 -4.55
N VAL A 1013 -43.81 -13.37 -5.12
CA VAL A 1013 -42.76 -13.35 -6.16
C VAL A 1013 -43.22 -12.66 -7.46
N ASP A 1014 -44.49 -12.79 -7.83
CA ASP A 1014 -45.03 -12.14 -9.02
C ASP A 1014 -45.15 -10.62 -8.80
N ILE A 1015 -45.43 -10.17 -7.56
CA ILE A 1015 -45.33 -8.76 -7.15
C ILE A 1015 -43.88 -8.25 -7.31
N LEU A 1016 -42.89 -8.95 -6.73
CA LEU A 1016 -41.47 -8.60 -6.85
C LEU A 1016 -41.04 -8.45 -8.33
N LYS A 1017 -41.53 -9.35 -9.19
CA LYS A 1017 -41.27 -9.30 -10.64
C LYS A 1017 -41.91 -8.09 -11.30
N LEU A 1018 -43.15 -7.73 -10.96
CA LEU A 1018 -43.82 -6.56 -11.51
C LEU A 1018 -43.10 -5.26 -11.14
N ILE A 1019 -42.71 -5.08 -9.88
CA ILE A 1019 -41.96 -3.92 -9.40
C ILE A 1019 -40.65 -3.76 -10.20
N ARG A 1020 -39.89 -4.84 -10.38
CA ARG A 1020 -38.64 -4.81 -11.17
C ARG A 1020 -38.86 -4.54 -12.66
N LEU A 1021 -39.99 -4.97 -13.22
CA LEU A 1021 -40.35 -4.68 -14.63
C LEU A 1021 -40.73 -3.21 -14.89
N GLU A 1022 -40.95 -2.39 -13.87
CA GLU A 1022 -41.20 -0.95 -14.08
C GLU A 1022 -39.93 -0.18 -14.49
N LEU A 1023 -38.74 -0.75 -14.25
CA LEU A 1023 -37.45 -0.24 -14.68
C LEU A 1023 -37.35 -0.24 -16.22
N LYS A 1024 -37.40 0.95 -16.82
CA LYS A 1024 -37.38 1.17 -18.27
C LYS A 1024 -36.07 1.80 -18.72
N MET A 1025 -35.11 0.99 -19.17
CA MET A 1025 -33.85 1.48 -19.71
C MET A 1025 -33.97 1.96 -21.16
N PHE A 1026 -33.19 3.00 -21.48
CA PHE A 1026 -33.08 3.52 -22.84
C PHE A 1026 -32.14 2.65 -23.68
N CYS A 1027 -32.49 2.44 -24.95
CA CYS A 1027 -31.56 1.89 -25.92
C CYS A 1027 -30.47 2.94 -26.21
N ASP A 1028 -29.35 2.82 -25.51
CA ASP A 1028 -28.21 3.75 -25.50
C ASP A 1028 -27.84 4.25 -26.90
N ILE A 1029 -27.62 5.56 -27.02
CA ILE A 1029 -27.29 6.26 -28.26
C ILE A 1029 -25.79 6.22 -28.54
N GLU A 1030 -24.94 6.19 -27.51
CA GLU A 1030 -23.47 6.27 -27.66
C GLU A 1030 -22.88 5.01 -28.28
N THR A 1031 -23.37 3.83 -27.89
CA THR A 1031 -23.08 2.57 -28.61
C THR A 1031 -23.84 2.41 -29.93
N GLY A 1032 -24.62 3.42 -30.37
CA GLY A 1032 -25.32 3.46 -31.67
C GLY A 1032 -26.73 2.87 -31.68
N GLY A 1033 -27.41 2.85 -30.52
CA GLY A 1033 -28.84 2.55 -30.41
C GLY A 1033 -29.74 3.75 -30.72
N CYS A 1034 -31.00 3.69 -30.28
CA CYS A 1034 -32.07 4.55 -30.82
C CYS A 1034 -32.92 5.30 -29.78
N GLY A 1035 -32.41 5.47 -28.56
CA GLY A 1035 -33.03 6.29 -27.50
C GLY A 1035 -34.43 5.83 -27.04
N THR A 1036 -34.83 4.60 -27.36
CA THR A 1036 -36.17 4.09 -27.05
C THR A 1036 -36.15 3.37 -25.71
N ARG A 1037 -37.11 3.67 -24.82
CA ARG A 1037 -37.30 2.95 -23.54
C ARG A 1037 -37.77 1.51 -23.79
N ASN A 1038 -37.13 0.55 -23.14
CA ASN A 1038 -37.48 -0.87 -23.18
C ASN A 1038 -37.52 -1.45 -21.76
N PHE A 1039 -38.21 -2.58 -21.62
CA PHE A 1039 -38.21 -3.37 -20.39
C PHE A 1039 -36.90 -4.16 -20.30
N VAL A 1040 -36.36 -4.25 -19.09
CA VAL A 1040 -35.19 -5.06 -18.75
C VAL A 1040 -35.62 -6.48 -18.37
N GLN A 1041 -34.78 -7.46 -18.68
CA GLN A 1041 -34.88 -8.83 -18.19
C GLN A 1041 -33.64 -9.11 -17.33
N HIS A 1042 -33.84 -9.59 -16.12
CA HIS A 1042 -32.75 -9.96 -15.21
C HIS A 1042 -32.49 -11.47 -15.31
N VAL A 1043 -31.25 -11.83 -15.63
CA VAL A 1043 -30.77 -13.22 -15.65
C VAL A 1043 -29.88 -13.40 -14.44
N MET A 1044 -30.10 -14.46 -13.65
CA MET A 1044 -29.22 -14.81 -12.54
C MET A 1044 -28.18 -15.82 -13.03
N SER A 1045 -26.92 -15.42 -13.07
CA SER A 1045 -25.80 -16.30 -13.43
C SER A 1045 -25.45 -17.27 -12.31
N ARG A 1046 -25.64 -16.83 -11.06
CA ARG A 1046 -25.27 -17.61 -9.88
C ARG A 1046 -26.29 -17.49 -8.76
N ARG A 1047 -26.71 -18.65 -8.26
CA ARG A 1047 -27.68 -18.79 -7.18
C ARG A 1047 -27.00 -18.60 -5.80
N PRO A 1048 -27.45 -17.66 -4.94
CA PRO A 1048 -26.98 -17.56 -3.56
C PRO A 1048 -27.61 -18.66 -2.69
N LEU A 1049 -26.99 -19.05 -1.58
CA LEU A 1049 -27.63 -19.97 -0.63
C LEU A 1049 -28.58 -19.25 0.34
N ILE A 1050 -28.36 -17.95 0.55
CA ILE A 1050 -29.16 -17.04 1.36
C ILE A 1050 -29.62 -15.90 0.45
N PHE A 1051 -30.93 -15.73 0.26
CA PHE A 1051 -31.52 -14.68 -0.56
C PHE A 1051 -32.10 -13.59 0.34
N THR A 1052 -31.54 -12.38 0.26
CA THR A 1052 -31.95 -11.23 1.08
C THR A 1052 -32.95 -10.35 0.33
N ILE A 1053 -34.03 -9.95 1.01
CA ILE A 1053 -34.93 -8.89 0.55
C ILE A 1053 -34.92 -7.78 1.61
N VAL A 1054 -34.59 -6.56 1.21
CA VAL A 1054 -34.70 -5.35 2.05
C VAL A 1054 -35.96 -4.59 1.65
N LEU A 1055 -36.80 -4.28 2.62
CA LEU A 1055 -38.01 -3.48 2.44
C LEU A 1055 -37.74 -2.02 2.79
N LYS A 1056 -38.14 -1.10 1.91
CA LYS A 1056 -38.12 0.34 2.15
C LYS A 1056 -39.52 0.82 2.48
N TRP A 1057 -39.65 1.43 3.65
CA TRP A 1057 -40.86 2.07 4.15
C TRP A 1057 -40.77 3.58 3.90
N GLU A 1058 -41.92 4.24 3.83
CA GLU A 1058 -41.98 5.69 3.94
C GLU A 1058 -42.07 6.06 5.44
N ASN A 1059 -42.08 7.34 5.80
CA ASN A 1059 -42.21 7.72 7.21
C ASN A 1059 -43.68 7.90 7.59
N GLY A 1060 -44.17 7.06 8.51
CA GLY A 1060 -45.48 7.24 9.16
C GLY A 1060 -46.60 6.26 8.76
N GLU A 1061 -46.31 4.99 8.44
CA GLU A 1061 -47.38 4.02 8.16
C GLU A 1061 -48.23 3.64 9.39
N THR A 1062 -49.51 3.38 9.13
CA THR A 1062 -50.46 2.90 10.15
C THR A 1062 -50.29 1.41 10.45
N GLU A 1063 -50.74 0.98 11.64
CA GLU A 1063 -50.88 -0.44 12.03
C GLU A 1063 -51.52 -1.30 10.91
N LYS A 1064 -52.55 -0.75 10.26
CA LYS A 1064 -53.26 -1.39 9.17
C LYS A 1064 -52.34 -1.61 7.96
N GLU A 1065 -51.60 -0.59 7.53
CA GLU A 1065 -50.68 -0.66 6.39
C GLU A 1065 -49.50 -1.61 6.67
N ILE A 1066 -48.97 -1.61 7.89
CA ILE A 1066 -47.94 -2.57 8.33
C ILE A 1066 -48.48 -4.01 8.27
N SER A 1067 -49.69 -4.24 8.76
CA SER A 1067 -50.35 -5.56 8.72
C SER A 1067 -50.65 -6.00 7.28
N GLU A 1068 -51.16 -5.11 6.43
CA GLU A 1068 -51.44 -5.39 5.01
C GLU A 1068 -50.16 -5.69 4.22
N THR A 1069 -49.08 -4.93 4.40
CA THR A 1069 -47.77 -5.24 3.81
C THR A 1069 -47.23 -6.57 4.32
N THR A 1070 -47.24 -6.82 5.64
CA THR A 1070 -46.71 -8.07 6.22
C THR A 1070 -47.52 -9.29 5.75
N ASN A 1071 -48.83 -9.15 5.56
CA ASN A 1071 -49.72 -10.17 4.99
C ASN A 1071 -49.50 -10.41 3.49
N ALA A 1072 -48.92 -9.45 2.77
CA ALA A 1072 -48.54 -9.61 1.35
C ALA A 1072 -47.27 -10.44 1.15
N LEU A 1073 -46.43 -10.57 2.19
CA LEU A 1073 -45.19 -11.36 2.18
C LEU A 1073 -45.50 -12.87 2.27
N GLU A 1074 -44.74 -13.68 1.53
CA GLU A 1074 -44.81 -15.15 1.59
C GLU A 1074 -43.54 -15.72 2.25
N TRP A 1075 -43.73 -16.66 3.18
CA TRP A 1075 -42.64 -17.34 3.89
C TRP A 1075 -41.97 -18.44 3.06
N GLU A 1076 -42.55 -18.86 1.93
CA GLU A 1076 -41.91 -19.67 0.88
C GLU A 1076 -41.97 -18.92 -0.45
N ILE A 1077 -40.86 -18.83 -1.17
CA ILE A 1077 -40.76 -18.15 -2.48
C ILE A 1077 -40.02 -19.01 -3.51
N ASP A 1078 -40.42 -18.91 -4.78
CA ASP A 1078 -39.77 -19.56 -5.92
C ASP A 1078 -39.06 -18.53 -6.80
N ILE A 1079 -37.77 -18.33 -6.60
CA ILE A 1079 -37.02 -17.26 -7.28
C ILE A 1079 -36.80 -17.54 -8.79
N SER A 1080 -37.08 -18.77 -9.27
CA SER A 1080 -37.06 -19.08 -10.72
C SER A 1080 -38.14 -18.33 -11.52
N LYS A 1081 -39.13 -17.76 -10.82
CA LYS A 1081 -40.11 -16.85 -11.42
C LYS A 1081 -39.60 -15.41 -11.51
N LEU A 1082 -38.74 -15.00 -10.59
CA LEU A 1082 -38.17 -13.65 -10.54
C LEU A 1082 -37.05 -13.48 -11.58
N TYR A 1083 -36.21 -14.50 -11.73
CA TYR A 1083 -35.02 -14.48 -12.59
C TYR A 1083 -35.07 -15.48 -13.74
N GLU A 1084 -34.55 -15.08 -14.90
CA GLU A 1084 -34.24 -16.01 -15.99
C GLU A 1084 -32.91 -16.75 -15.72
N GLY A 1085 -32.75 -17.96 -16.29
CA GLY A 1085 -31.53 -18.77 -16.18
C GLY A 1085 -31.50 -19.79 -15.05
N LEU A 1086 -32.45 -19.74 -14.10
CA LEU A 1086 -32.58 -20.71 -13.01
C LEU A 1086 -33.41 -21.94 -13.38
N ASP A 1087 -33.14 -23.06 -12.69
CA ASP A 1087 -33.98 -24.26 -12.78
C ASP A 1087 -35.41 -24.00 -12.27
N PRO A 1088 -36.46 -24.58 -12.88
CA PRO A 1088 -37.83 -24.42 -12.40
C PRO A 1088 -38.02 -24.94 -10.97
N ASN A 1089 -38.82 -24.22 -10.17
CA ASN A 1089 -39.10 -24.51 -8.75
C ASN A 1089 -37.87 -24.34 -7.83
N THR A 1090 -37.07 -23.30 -8.09
CA THR A 1090 -35.96 -22.89 -7.22
C THR A 1090 -36.50 -22.22 -5.95
N ASN A 1091 -36.94 -23.06 -5.00
CA ASN A 1091 -37.63 -22.65 -3.77
C ASN A 1091 -36.67 -22.18 -2.66
N TYR A 1092 -37.14 -21.23 -1.86
CA TYR A 1092 -36.51 -20.63 -0.69
C TYR A 1092 -37.52 -20.44 0.45
N ARG A 1093 -37.06 -20.42 1.69
CA ARG A 1093 -37.87 -20.29 2.91
C ARG A 1093 -37.37 -19.18 3.82
N LEU A 1094 -38.27 -18.33 4.32
CA LEU A 1094 -37.92 -17.29 5.29
C LEU A 1094 -37.51 -17.95 6.60
N VAL A 1095 -36.30 -17.66 7.10
CA VAL A 1095 -35.75 -18.23 8.34
C VAL A 1095 -35.61 -17.20 9.46
N SER A 1096 -35.43 -15.94 9.11
CA SER A 1096 -35.36 -14.81 10.04
C SER A 1096 -35.75 -13.50 9.35
N MET A 1097 -36.24 -12.56 10.15
CA MET A 1097 -36.47 -11.19 9.71
C MET A 1097 -36.14 -10.19 10.82
N VAL A 1098 -35.64 -9.02 10.42
CA VAL A 1098 -35.47 -7.85 11.28
C VAL A 1098 -36.56 -6.85 10.93
N GLY A 1099 -37.19 -6.26 11.93
CA GLY A 1099 -38.07 -5.11 11.75
C GLY A 1099 -37.79 -4.00 12.76
N TYR A 1100 -38.30 -2.82 12.49
CA TYR A 1100 -38.13 -1.63 13.32
C TYR A 1100 -39.46 -1.20 13.97
N ASN A 1101 -39.43 -0.87 15.25
CA ASN A 1101 -40.56 -0.28 15.98
C ASN A 1101 -40.28 1.22 16.23
N GLU A 1102 -41.08 2.07 15.59
CA GLU A 1102 -40.95 3.52 15.67
C GLU A 1102 -41.42 4.10 17.03
N GLU A 1103 -42.28 3.41 17.78
CA GLU A 1103 -42.75 3.90 19.09
C GLU A 1103 -41.76 3.68 20.23
N VAL A 1104 -40.84 2.73 20.07
CA VAL A 1104 -39.84 2.34 21.08
C VAL A 1104 -38.40 2.63 20.59
N GLU A 1105 -38.25 3.11 19.35
CA GLU A 1105 -36.97 3.33 18.66
C GLU A 1105 -36.04 2.09 18.65
N GLU A 1106 -36.64 0.89 18.64
CA GLU A 1106 -35.93 -0.39 18.73
C GLU A 1106 -36.21 -1.33 17.57
N HIS A 1107 -35.16 -2.06 17.19
CA HIS A 1107 -35.28 -3.19 16.27
C HIS A 1107 -35.76 -4.44 16.99
N VAL A 1108 -36.39 -5.33 16.22
CA VAL A 1108 -37.01 -6.58 16.66
C VAL A 1108 -36.57 -7.70 15.73
N CYS A 1109 -36.07 -8.80 16.29
CA CYS A 1109 -35.62 -9.97 15.52
C CYS A 1109 -36.61 -11.13 15.66
N ILE A 1110 -37.26 -11.53 14.56
CA ILE A 1110 -38.22 -12.63 14.53
C ILE A 1110 -37.64 -13.78 13.72
N VAL A 1111 -37.49 -14.94 14.36
CA VAL A 1111 -36.80 -16.12 13.81
C VAL A 1111 -37.68 -17.36 13.81
N TYR A 1112 -37.45 -18.26 12.87
CA TYR A 1112 -38.10 -19.57 12.82
C TYR A 1112 -37.21 -20.63 13.48
N GLU A 1113 -37.59 -21.10 14.69
CA GLU A 1113 -36.91 -22.19 15.40
C GLU A 1113 -37.96 -23.20 15.87
N LYS A 1114 -37.64 -24.51 15.91
CA LYS A 1114 -38.52 -25.57 16.47
C LYS A 1114 -39.97 -25.54 15.94
N ASN A 1115 -40.11 -25.37 14.62
CA ASN A 1115 -41.37 -25.29 13.87
C ASN A 1115 -42.33 -24.15 14.27
N ARG A 1116 -41.82 -23.05 14.84
CA ARG A 1116 -42.61 -21.87 15.23
C ARG A 1116 -41.80 -20.58 15.06
N TRP A 1117 -42.50 -19.46 14.97
CA TRP A 1117 -41.91 -18.13 15.01
C TRP A 1117 -41.71 -17.66 16.44
N VAL A 1118 -40.54 -17.06 16.71
CA VAL A 1118 -40.06 -16.62 18.01
C VAL A 1118 -39.46 -15.22 17.87
N ASN A 1119 -39.80 -14.32 18.78
CA ASN A 1119 -39.23 -12.98 18.88
C ASN A 1119 -38.09 -12.97 19.91
N LEU A 1120 -36.85 -12.67 19.49
CA LEU A 1120 -35.68 -12.70 20.37
C LEU A 1120 -35.60 -11.45 21.26
N ARG A 1121 -35.18 -11.62 22.51
CA ARG A 1121 -35.11 -10.52 23.50
C ARG A 1121 -33.81 -9.71 23.36
N ARG A 1122 -33.77 -8.50 23.92
CA ARG A 1122 -32.52 -7.72 24.12
C ARG A 1122 -31.51 -8.60 24.88
N GLU A 1123 -30.23 -8.56 24.47
CA GLU A 1123 -29.09 -9.22 25.13
C GLU A 1123 -29.14 -10.76 25.33
N SER A 1124 -30.22 -11.43 24.89
CA SER A 1124 -30.38 -12.90 24.96
C SER A 1124 -30.75 -13.52 23.62
N LEU A 1125 -30.38 -14.78 23.42
CA LEU A 1125 -30.84 -15.64 22.31
C LEU A 1125 -32.13 -16.43 22.67
N GLU A 1126 -32.68 -16.23 23.86
CA GLU A 1126 -34.01 -16.69 24.21
C GLU A 1126 -35.08 -15.71 23.72
N GLY A 1127 -36.28 -16.21 23.42
CA GLY A 1127 -37.32 -15.42 22.79
C GLY A 1127 -38.75 -15.81 23.16
N GLU A 1128 -39.64 -14.84 23.01
CA GLU A 1128 -41.09 -14.97 23.19
C GLU A 1128 -41.70 -15.71 21.99
N VAL A 1129 -42.56 -16.71 22.23
CA VAL A 1129 -43.20 -17.47 21.15
C VAL A 1129 -44.29 -16.61 20.48
N VAL A 1130 -44.06 -16.22 19.23
CA VAL A 1130 -45.05 -15.51 18.40
C VAL A 1130 -46.08 -16.49 17.82
N GLY A 1131 -45.62 -17.67 17.35
CA GLY A 1131 -46.51 -18.75 16.90
C GLY A 1131 -46.38 -19.09 15.42
N ASN A 1132 -47.45 -18.91 14.63
CA ASN A 1132 -47.46 -19.19 13.18
C ASN A 1132 -47.39 -17.90 12.35
N TRP A 1133 -47.33 -18.00 11.02
CA TRP A 1133 -47.20 -16.81 10.15
C TRP A 1133 -48.35 -15.80 10.33
N LYS A 1134 -49.59 -16.24 10.57
CA LYS A 1134 -50.71 -15.33 10.88
C LYS A 1134 -50.51 -14.61 12.21
N SER A 1135 -49.88 -15.26 13.20
CA SER A 1135 -49.47 -14.59 14.43
C SER A 1135 -48.39 -13.54 14.19
N VAL A 1136 -47.45 -13.78 13.25
CA VAL A 1136 -46.40 -12.80 12.89
C VAL A 1136 -47.00 -11.57 12.22
N VAL A 1137 -47.88 -11.75 11.23
CA VAL A 1137 -48.63 -10.65 10.59
C VAL A 1137 -49.35 -9.80 11.63
N ARG A 1138 -50.04 -10.45 12.57
CA ARG A 1138 -50.75 -9.77 13.66
C ARG A 1138 -49.80 -9.06 14.62
N PHE A 1139 -48.69 -9.69 15.01
CA PHE A 1139 -47.66 -9.10 15.87
C PHE A 1139 -47.05 -7.83 15.27
N CYS A 1140 -46.73 -7.86 13.96
CA CYS A 1140 -46.20 -6.69 13.26
C CYS A 1140 -47.21 -5.53 13.21
N GLY A 1141 -48.50 -5.82 12.98
CA GLY A 1141 -49.56 -4.80 13.09
C GLY A 1141 -49.72 -4.26 14.51
N GLU A 1142 -50.11 -5.13 15.46
CA GLU A 1142 -50.47 -4.77 16.85
C GLU A 1142 -49.32 -4.08 17.61
N ARG A 1143 -48.04 -4.42 17.30
CA ARG A 1143 -46.85 -3.77 17.89
C ARG A 1143 -46.14 -2.78 16.96
N LYS A 1144 -46.74 -2.41 15.82
CA LYS A 1144 -46.20 -1.48 14.80
C LYS A 1144 -44.75 -1.77 14.38
N VAL A 1145 -44.39 -3.05 14.31
CA VAL A 1145 -43.05 -3.49 13.86
C VAL A 1145 -43.07 -3.58 12.34
N ARG A 1146 -42.33 -2.69 11.67
CA ARG A 1146 -42.14 -2.66 10.20
C ARG A 1146 -41.04 -3.65 9.80
N PRO A 1147 -41.30 -4.76 9.08
CA PRO A 1147 -40.24 -5.65 8.62
C PRO A 1147 -39.30 -4.94 7.63
N GLU A 1148 -38.01 -4.85 7.92
CA GLU A 1148 -37.01 -4.17 7.08
C GLU A 1148 -36.12 -5.14 6.32
N ILE A 1149 -35.74 -6.27 6.93
CA ILE A 1149 -34.85 -7.27 6.34
C ILE A 1149 -35.53 -8.63 6.41
N LEU A 1150 -35.60 -9.32 5.28
CA LEU A 1150 -36.09 -10.69 5.15
C LEU A 1150 -34.95 -11.59 4.66
N LEU A 1151 -34.59 -12.60 5.44
CA LEU A 1151 -33.51 -13.55 5.12
C LEU A 1151 -34.12 -14.92 4.77
N TYR A 1152 -34.00 -15.30 3.50
CA TYR A 1152 -34.50 -16.56 2.98
C TYR A 1152 -33.38 -17.58 2.76
N GLU A 1153 -33.54 -18.80 3.25
CA GLU A 1153 -32.62 -19.92 3.06
C GLU A 1153 -33.08 -20.80 1.87
N ALA A 1154 -32.15 -21.26 1.03
CA ALA A 1154 -32.45 -22.15 -0.08
C ALA A 1154 -33.08 -23.46 0.43
N ALA A 1155 -34.28 -23.79 -0.05
CA ALA A 1155 -34.89 -25.08 0.27
C ALA A 1155 -34.04 -26.20 -0.35
N ARG A 1156 -33.46 -27.06 0.50
CA ARG A 1156 -32.73 -28.25 0.05
C ARG A 1156 -33.66 -29.08 -0.83
N SER A 1157 -33.23 -29.33 -2.07
CA SER A 1157 -33.90 -30.32 -2.91
C SER A 1157 -33.77 -31.67 -2.22
N ILE A 1158 -34.89 -32.26 -1.82
CA ILE A 1158 -34.95 -33.69 -1.55
C ILE A 1158 -34.76 -34.36 -2.92
N ALA A 1159 -33.54 -34.83 -3.16
CA ALA A 1159 -33.15 -35.67 -4.30
C ALA A 1159 -33.17 -37.13 -3.85
#